data_AF-A0A938TR24-F1
#
_entry.id   AF-A0A938TR24-F1
#
_cell.length_a   1.000
_cell.length_b   1.000
_cell.length_c   1.000
_cell.angle_alpha   90.00
_cell.angle_beta   90.00
_cell.angle_gamma   90.00
#
_symmetry.space_group_name_H-M   'P 1'
#
loop_
_entity.id
_entity.type
_entity.pdbx_description
1 polymer ?
#
loop_
_entity_poly.entity_id
_entity_poly.type
_entity_poly.pdbx_seq_one_letter_code
_entity_poly.pdbx_strand_id
1 'polypeptide(L)'
;MILMSCPNATNAPEPNGRRERLTRDGAFYGWPTFSPDGQRIAMAVMSRQAWIDDLLSYGEDMSPRARQRVELAWMPAAGGDLRRVMPLHGLGRPHFTTDPERIFVFQSADPDLSDHGGLVSVRMDGSELRVHATGELHSDDWPDSSRGAPVSSPVMAPDGRHLLVELERQIYLVDLPVAGATPTDVRLDASQPGQLARRISDVGGEFAGWSLDGREAVFALGSSLYRYDLESGSRQETTVRIELPRQVPEGDILLSGARVITMNGDEVLPIADILITRNRIAAVGPHGALRVPDDAKRLDLAGKTVVPGFLDLHNHQGTAQETRLIQPWEFISSLAYGVTTGYDTGAAGASLADYADLIEAGELVGPRFFGTGGILLPGVVDDLESLDDARNLLRRYVTAYNLDGVKEYAFGDRRKRQLLLMAAAESGVPAHTEGNGENKPGITEIIDGYTTHQHYFTIAPLYRDVVELMSRSGVGYVPTLLITHGAQGAEEYYYPRMPVHDDPKLARFTPHPFLDRQTRRREDIWLQWLHDDEWAFPRFAKAAGAVVRAGGKVGVGAHGQRQGLGYHWELWSLARGMSNHDVLRAATVGGASIIGLDQDLGTIEPGKMADLVVLDADPLEDIHNSTAIRYVIKNGVVYAADTLSELLPESRQRNWLQGWQDDLPAR
;
A
#
# COMPACT_ATOMS: atom_id res chain seq x y z
N MET A 1 -6.15 24.45 6.94
CA MET A 1 -7.23 23.92 6.09
C MET A 1 -7.49 24.85 4.91
N ILE A 2 -7.46 24.32 3.69
CA ILE A 2 -7.90 25.02 2.48
C ILE A 2 -9.06 24.20 1.93
N LEU A 3 -10.25 24.79 1.87
CA LEU A 3 -11.41 24.17 1.21
C LEU A 3 -11.65 24.90 -0.12
N MET A 4 -12.13 24.18 -1.14
CA MET A 4 -12.74 24.83 -2.30
C MET A 4 -14.03 25.49 -1.83
N SER A 5 -14.22 26.77 -2.18
CA SER A 5 -15.45 27.48 -1.86
C SER A 5 -16.65 26.80 -2.53
N CYS A 6 -17.58 26.24 -1.73
CA CYS A 6 -18.95 25.92 -2.18
C CYS A 6 -19.82 27.15 -1.90
N PRO A 7 -20.31 27.89 -2.90
CA PRO A 7 -21.07 29.11 -2.66
C PRO A 7 -22.44 28.89 -2.00
N ASN A 8 -22.92 27.65 -1.87
CA ASN A 8 -24.15 27.27 -1.17
C ASN A 8 -24.10 25.77 -0.81
N ALA A 9 -24.71 25.37 0.30
CA ALA A 9 -24.78 23.99 0.82
C ALA A 9 -25.46 22.96 -0.11
N THR A 10 -25.84 23.35 -1.33
CA THR A 10 -26.56 22.53 -2.31
C THR A 10 -25.74 22.19 -3.57
N ASN A 11 -24.54 22.75 -3.75
CA ASN A 11 -23.73 22.50 -4.95
C ASN A 11 -22.39 21.84 -4.61
N ALA A 12 -22.03 20.81 -5.38
CA ALA A 12 -20.69 20.23 -5.38
C ALA A 12 -19.61 21.32 -5.63
N PRO A 13 -18.40 21.17 -5.06
CA PRO A 13 -17.34 22.15 -5.25
C PRO A 13 -17.03 22.33 -6.73
N GLU A 14 -17.02 23.59 -7.21
CA GLU A 14 -16.61 23.86 -8.58
C GLU A 14 -15.12 23.52 -8.74
N PRO A 15 -14.73 22.79 -9.82
CA PRO A 15 -13.33 22.41 -10.06
C PRO A 15 -12.35 23.61 -10.10
N ASN A 16 -12.87 24.82 -10.36
CA ASN A 16 -12.12 26.07 -10.46
C ASN A 16 -12.40 27.04 -9.29
N GLY A 17 -13.01 26.56 -8.19
CA GLY A 17 -13.34 27.37 -7.03
C GLY A 17 -12.11 28.03 -6.41
N ARG A 18 -12.25 29.30 -5.99
CA ARG A 18 -11.17 30.03 -5.32
C ARG A 18 -10.87 29.32 -3.99
N ARG A 19 -9.65 28.77 -3.89
CA ARG A 19 -9.14 28.17 -2.66
C ARG A 19 -9.07 29.24 -1.58
N GLU A 20 -9.77 29.03 -0.47
CA GLU A 20 -9.75 29.94 0.67
C GLU A 20 -9.12 29.27 1.88
N ARG A 21 -8.22 30.00 2.56
CA ARG A 21 -7.62 29.55 3.81
C ARG A 21 -8.55 29.90 4.96
N LEU A 22 -9.16 28.89 5.56
CA LEU A 22 -10.18 29.08 6.62
C LEU A 22 -9.59 29.23 8.02
N THR A 23 -8.35 28.80 8.24
CA THR A 23 -7.68 28.90 9.54
C THR A 23 -6.18 29.12 9.39
N ARG A 24 -5.59 29.81 10.37
CA ARG A 24 -4.14 30.00 10.48
C ARG A 24 -3.45 28.91 11.29
N ASP A 25 -4.20 28.14 12.07
CA ASP A 25 -3.66 27.15 12.99
C ASP A 25 -3.06 25.96 12.23
N GLY A 26 -1.78 25.70 12.51
CA GLY A 26 -1.05 24.57 11.97
C GLY A 26 -1.45 23.28 12.69
N ALA A 27 -2.37 22.54 12.08
CA ALA A 27 -2.85 21.26 12.57
C ALA A 27 -3.23 20.36 11.39
N PHE A 28 -3.35 19.07 11.68
CA PHE A 28 -4.02 18.13 10.81
C PHE A 28 -5.54 18.21 11.07
N TYR A 29 -6.32 18.24 10.00
CA TYR A 29 -7.79 18.35 10.03
C TYR A 29 -8.37 17.16 9.26
N GLY A 30 -9.02 16.24 9.96
CA GLY A 30 -9.69 15.08 9.39
C GLY A 30 -11.20 15.27 9.31
N TRP A 31 -11.80 14.72 8.26
CA TRP A 31 -13.26 14.63 8.09
C TRP A 31 -14.01 15.97 8.30
N PRO A 32 -13.68 17.05 7.56
CA PRO A 32 -14.41 18.30 7.67
C PRO A 32 -15.85 18.13 7.18
N THR A 33 -16.81 18.35 8.07
CA THR A 33 -18.24 18.19 7.81
C THR A 33 -18.99 19.48 8.12
N PHE A 34 -19.74 20.00 7.14
CA PHE A 34 -20.59 21.17 7.35
C PHE A 34 -21.80 20.83 8.24
N SER A 35 -22.18 21.76 9.11
CA SER A 35 -23.46 21.70 9.80
C SER A 35 -24.62 21.81 8.78
N PRO A 36 -25.82 21.27 9.08
CA PRO A 36 -26.99 21.31 8.20
C PRO A 36 -27.40 22.72 7.75
N ASP A 37 -27.15 23.73 8.58
CA ASP A 37 -27.39 25.14 8.27
C ASP A 37 -26.27 25.80 7.45
N GLY A 38 -25.19 25.06 7.17
CA GLY A 38 -24.01 25.52 6.43
C GLY A 38 -23.14 26.55 7.16
N GLN A 39 -23.43 26.87 8.42
CA GLN A 39 -22.76 27.96 9.13
C GLN A 39 -21.45 27.55 9.81
N ARG A 40 -21.24 26.25 10.04
CA ARG A 40 -20.10 25.72 10.78
C ARG A 40 -19.53 24.49 10.08
N ILE A 41 -18.29 24.17 10.42
CA ILE A 41 -17.60 22.97 9.98
C ILE A 41 -17.09 22.27 11.22
N ALA A 42 -17.53 21.03 11.49
CA ALA A 42 -16.98 20.15 12.50
C ALA A 42 -15.90 19.24 11.89
N MET A 43 -14.90 18.86 12.68
CA MET A 43 -13.76 18.08 12.20
C MET A 43 -13.03 17.42 13.37
N ALA A 44 -12.32 16.33 13.07
CA ALA A 44 -11.31 15.77 13.95
C ALA A 44 -10.01 16.57 13.76
N VAL A 45 -9.37 16.99 14.86
CA VAL A 45 -8.17 17.82 14.82
C VAL A 45 -7.04 17.15 15.59
N MET A 46 -5.85 17.15 14.99
CA MET A 46 -4.64 16.60 15.58
C MET A 46 -3.49 17.60 15.38
N SER A 47 -2.64 17.76 16.41
CA SER A 47 -1.46 18.63 16.26
C SER A 47 -0.46 18.04 15.25
N ARG A 48 0.39 18.88 14.64
CA ARG A 48 1.46 18.40 13.74
C ARG A 48 2.36 17.35 14.42
N GLN A 49 2.73 17.55 15.68
CA GLN A 49 3.58 16.60 16.40
C GLN A 49 2.85 15.29 16.67
N ALA A 50 1.57 15.37 17.07
CA ALA A 50 0.76 14.17 17.26
C ALA A 50 0.62 13.37 15.96
N TRP A 51 0.51 14.07 14.82
CA TRP A 51 0.45 13.43 13.50
C TRP A 51 1.77 12.79 13.09
N ILE A 52 2.90 13.45 13.36
CA ILE A 52 4.22 12.84 13.14
C ILE A 52 4.34 11.58 14.00
N ASP A 53 4.01 11.66 15.29
CA ASP A 53 4.10 10.52 16.19
C ASP A 53 3.15 9.36 15.76
N ASP A 54 1.96 9.67 15.25
CA ASP A 54 1.01 8.70 14.68
C ASP A 54 1.58 8.02 13.43
N LEU A 55 2.06 8.80 12.46
CA LEU A 55 2.69 8.31 11.23
C LEU A 55 3.91 7.41 11.53
N LEU A 56 4.68 7.76 12.55
CA LEU A 56 5.87 7.02 12.97
C LEU A 56 5.56 5.78 13.81
N SER A 57 4.35 5.68 14.34
CA SER A 57 3.88 4.52 15.11
C SER A 57 3.20 3.45 14.26
N TYR A 58 3.12 3.64 12.93
CA TYR A 58 2.54 2.67 12.01
C TYR A 58 3.33 1.35 12.05
N GLY A 59 2.67 0.27 12.51
CA GLY A 59 3.27 -1.04 12.75
C GLY A 59 3.55 -1.38 14.23
N GLU A 60 3.24 -0.48 15.17
CA GLU A 60 3.28 -0.73 16.60
C GLU A 60 1.86 -0.79 17.15
N ASP A 61 1.64 -1.63 18.17
CA ASP A 61 0.44 -1.58 19.03
C ASP A 61 0.12 -0.11 19.32
N MET A 62 -0.96 0.40 18.70
CA MET A 62 -1.46 1.76 18.88
C MET A 62 -1.80 1.94 20.36
N SER A 63 -0.81 2.37 21.15
CA SER A 63 -0.99 2.48 22.58
C SER A 63 -2.16 3.44 22.86
N PRO A 64 -2.93 3.25 23.94
CA PRO A 64 -4.06 4.11 24.29
C PRO A 64 -3.73 5.61 24.33
N ARG A 65 -2.44 5.98 24.48
CA ARG A 65 -1.97 7.38 24.50
C ARG A 65 -1.90 8.05 23.13
N ALA A 66 -1.75 7.31 22.03
CA ALA A 66 -1.80 7.87 20.69
C ALA A 66 -3.22 8.37 20.35
N ARG A 67 -4.23 7.61 20.80
CA ARG A 67 -5.65 7.92 20.60
C ARG A 67 -6.10 9.21 21.28
N GLN A 68 -5.52 9.58 22.43
CA GLN A 68 -5.85 10.82 23.16
C GLN A 68 -5.38 12.13 22.50
N ARG A 69 -4.71 12.06 21.34
CA ARG A 69 -4.13 13.23 20.66
C ARG A 69 -5.01 13.81 19.55
N VAL A 70 -6.20 13.23 19.37
CA VAL A 70 -7.24 13.70 18.46
C VAL A 70 -8.32 14.40 19.27
N GLU A 71 -8.83 15.50 18.76
CA GLU A 71 -9.90 16.24 19.41
C GLU A 71 -11.01 16.56 18.41
N LEU A 72 -12.26 16.50 18.88
CA LEU A 72 -13.40 17.02 18.14
C LEU A 72 -13.39 18.53 18.27
N ALA A 73 -13.46 19.22 17.14
CA ALA A 73 -13.54 20.67 17.10
C ALA A 73 -14.44 21.16 15.97
N TRP A 74 -14.82 22.43 16.03
CA TRP A 74 -15.51 23.10 14.94
C TRP A 74 -15.01 24.52 14.73
N MET A 75 -15.30 25.09 13.56
CA MET A 75 -15.07 26.51 13.25
C MET A 75 -16.21 27.08 12.42
N PRO A 76 -16.38 28.42 12.35
CA PRO A 76 -17.30 29.03 11.40
C PRO A 76 -16.96 28.64 9.96
N ALA A 77 -17.97 28.40 9.12
CA ALA A 77 -17.77 28.04 7.71
C ALA A 77 -17.06 29.13 6.89
N ALA A 78 -17.19 30.39 7.30
CA ALA A 78 -16.45 31.53 6.74
C ALA A 78 -14.97 31.58 7.20
N GLY A 79 -14.51 30.61 7.99
CA GLY A 79 -13.20 30.60 8.63
C GLY A 79 -13.17 31.37 9.95
N GLY A 80 -12.08 31.18 10.69
CA GLY A 80 -11.87 31.80 12.00
C GLY A 80 -11.19 30.87 13.00
N ASP A 81 -11.37 31.19 14.29
CA ASP A 81 -10.76 30.46 15.39
C ASP A 81 -11.41 29.08 15.56
N LEU A 82 -10.57 28.08 15.81
CA LEU A 82 -11.00 26.72 16.10
C LEU A 82 -11.56 26.63 17.52
N ARG A 83 -12.76 26.07 17.67
CA ARG A 83 -13.41 25.79 18.96
C ARG A 83 -13.37 24.31 19.25
N ARG A 84 -12.67 23.95 20.31
CA ARG A 84 -12.49 22.56 20.73
C ARG A 84 -13.66 22.12 21.61
N VAL A 85 -14.17 20.92 21.35
CA VAL A 85 -15.38 20.38 21.97
C VAL A 85 -15.01 19.34 23.04
N MET A 86 -14.29 18.30 22.64
CA MET A 86 -13.86 17.21 23.53
C MET A 86 -12.69 16.43 22.92
N PRO A 87 -11.85 15.75 23.73
CA PRO A 87 -10.93 14.75 23.22
C PRO A 87 -11.70 13.59 22.57
N LEU A 88 -11.09 12.98 21.54
CA LEU A 88 -11.59 11.76 20.92
C LEU A 88 -10.67 10.60 21.27
N HIS A 89 -11.26 9.43 21.44
CA HIS A 89 -10.55 8.16 21.51
C HIS A 89 -10.74 7.48 20.15
N GLY A 90 -9.78 7.64 19.23
CA GLY A 90 -9.89 7.17 17.83
C GLY A 90 -10.26 8.27 16.82
N LEU A 91 -10.16 7.99 15.52
CA LEU A 91 -10.45 8.97 14.44
C LEU A 91 -11.88 8.82 13.91
N GLY A 92 -12.88 9.02 14.77
CA GLY A 92 -14.29 9.01 14.34
C GLY A 92 -14.63 10.13 13.36
N ARG A 93 -15.42 9.83 12.32
CA ARG A 93 -15.92 10.80 11.33
C ARG A 93 -17.06 11.66 11.91
N PRO A 94 -16.87 12.97 12.14
CA PRO A 94 -17.93 13.83 12.65
C PRO A 94 -19.05 14.02 11.60
N HIS A 95 -20.30 13.95 12.04
CA HIS A 95 -21.48 14.14 11.19
C HIS A 95 -22.66 14.74 11.97
N PHE A 96 -23.74 15.02 11.27
CA PHE A 96 -24.93 15.70 11.81
C PHE A 96 -26.20 14.98 11.42
N THR A 97 -27.22 15.15 12.25
CA THR A 97 -28.62 14.92 11.87
C THR A 97 -29.22 16.24 11.39
N THR A 98 -30.53 16.45 11.53
CA THR A 98 -31.16 17.75 11.27
C THR A 98 -30.85 18.82 12.34
N ASP A 99 -30.29 18.47 13.51
CA ASP A 99 -29.89 19.43 14.55
C ASP A 99 -28.49 20.01 14.27
N PRO A 100 -28.36 21.31 13.92
CA PRO A 100 -27.06 21.92 13.64
C PRO A 100 -26.21 22.16 14.89
N GLU A 101 -26.76 21.98 16.09
CA GLU A 101 -26.05 22.23 17.35
C GLU A 101 -25.52 20.95 18.00
N ARG A 102 -25.70 19.77 17.38
CA ARG A 102 -25.28 18.47 17.93
C ARG A 102 -24.45 17.68 16.93
N ILE A 103 -23.22 17.36 17.30
CA ILE A 103 -22.26 16.61 16.48
C ILE A 103 -22.31 15.14 16.89
N PHE A 104 -22.44 14.24 15.92
CA PHE A 104 -22.30 12.80 16.08
C PHE A 104 -20.90 12.36 15.67
N VAL A 105 -20.30 11.44 16.43
CA VAL A 105 -18.95 10.94 16.18
C VAL A 105 -18.77 9.56 16.83
N PHE A 106 -17.96 8.71 16.22
CA PHE A 106 -17.56 7.44 16.84
C PHE A 106 -16.47 7.69 17.90
N GLN A 107 -16.54 6.95 19.00
CA GLN A 107 -15.46 6.80 19.96
C GLN A 107 -15.13 5.34 20.20
N SER A 108 -13.83 5.01 20.15
CA SER A 108 -13.29 3.74 20.63
C SER A 108 -13.54 3.56 22.13
N ALA A 109 -13.31 2.34 22.63
CA ALA A 109 -13.43 2.04 24.06
C ALA A 109 -12.73 3.08 24.94
N ASP A 110 -13.48 3.59 25.90
CA ASP A 110 -13.09 4.63 26.85
C ASP A 110 -13.57 4.18 28.25
N PRO A 111 -12.65 4.03 29.23
CA PRO A 111 -13.00 3.61 30.58
C PRO A 111 -14.08 4.46 31.26
N ASP A 112 -14.24 5.72 30.84
CA ASP A 112 -15.20 6.66 31.40
C ASP A 112 -16.57 6.64 30.69
N LEU A 113 -16.70 5.97 29.54
CA LEU A 113 -17.90 5.98 28.70
C LEU A 113 -18.44 4.59 28.33
N SER A 114 -17.58 3.70 27.85
CA SER A 114 -17.97 2.39 27.31
C SER A 114 -16.75 1.47 27.20
N ASP A 115 -16.85 0.25 27.74
CA ASP A 115 -15.83 -0.80 27.62
C ASP A 115 -15.62 -1.27 26.16
N HIS A 116 -16.53 -0.95 25.25
CA HIS A 116 -16.56 -1.46 23.88
C HIS A 116 -16.50 -0.35 22.81
N GLY A 117 -16.55 0.93 23.19
CA GLY A 117 -16.72 2.05 22.25
C GLY A 117 -18.16 2.23 21.81
N GLY A 118 -18.43 3.24 20.98
CA GLY A 118 -19.79 3.56 20.53
C GLY A 118 -19.93 4.80 19.66
N LEU A 119 -21.10 4.91 19.04
CA LEU A 119 -21.56 6.15 18.41
C LEU A 119 -22.10 7.07 19.49
N VAL A 120 -21.48 8.24 19.65
CA VAL A 120 -21.87 9.26 20.62
C VAL A 120 -22.28 10.55 19.91
N SER A 121 -22.99 11.43 20.62
CA SER A 121 -23.17 12.81 20.18
C SER A 121 -23.08 13.81 21.32
N VAL A 122 -22.62 15.01 20.99
CA VAL A 122 -22.35 16.09 21.94
C VAL A 122 -22.82 17.42 21.36
N ARG A 123 -23.20 18.37 22.21
CA ARG A 123 -23.48 19.74 21.77
C ARG A 123 -22.20 20.43 21.34
N MET A 124 -22.33 21.44 20.49
CA MET A 124 -21.21 22.25 19.98
C MET A 124 -20.34 22.91 21.07
N ASP A 125 -20.87 23.07 22.29
CA ASP A 125 -20.15 23.60 23.46
C ASP A 125 -19.55 22.52 24.36
N GLY A 126 -19.66 21.24 23.98
CA GLY A 126 -19.19 20.09 24.77
C GLY A 126 -20.20 19.56 25.78
N SER A 127 -21.38 20.19 25.91
CA SER A 127 -22.42 19.75 26.86
C SER A 127 -23.27 18.59 26.32
N GLU A 128 -24.00 17.93 27.22
CA GLU A 128 -24.98 16.88 26.90
C GLU A 128 -24.44 15.76 25.99
N LEU A 129 -23.32 15.15 26.38
CA LEU A 129 -22.85 13.92 25.76
C LEU A 129 -23.91 12.81 25.88
N ARG A 130 -24.21 12.12 24.77
CA ARG A 130 -25.18 11.03 24.69
C ARG A 130 -24.58 9.88 23.92
N VAL A 131 -24.85 8.65 24.37
CA VAL A 131 -24.56 7.43 23.63
C VAL A 131 -25.79 7.09 22.78
N HIS A 132 -25.60 6.45 21.61
CA HIS A 132 -26.68 6.02 20.72
C HIS A 132 -26.55 4.55 20.32
N ALA A 133 -25.31 4.09 20.11
CA ALA A 133 -25.01 2.70 19.82
C ALA A 133 -23.68 2.31 20.49
N THR A 134 -23.61 1.07 20.98
CA THR A 134 -22.42 0.47 21.61
C THR A 134 -22.21 -0.93 21.05
N GLY A 135 -21.03 -1.53 21.23
CA GLY A 135 -20.74 -2.88 20.72
C GLY A 135 -19.30 -2.99 20.26
N GLU A 136 -18.97 -4.05 19.54
CA GLU A 136 -17.66 -4.19 18.87
C GLU A 136 -17.61 -3.27 17.63
N LEU A 137 -17.68 -1.95 17.91
CA LEU A 137 -17.71 -0.90 16.90
C LEU A 137 -16.31 -0.34 16.70
N HIS A 138 -15.97 -0.02 15.45
CA HIS A 138 -14.67 0.53 15.08
C HIS A 138 -14.81 1.78 14.20
N SER A 139 -13.86 2.72 14.34
CA SER A 139 -13.58 3.68 13.27
C SER A 139 -12.93 2.92 12.12
N ASP A 140 -13.06 3.44 10.92
CA ASP A 140 -12.58 2.83 9.66
C ASP A 140 -11.05 2.60 9.61
N ASP A 141 -10.33 2.88 10.70
CA ASP A 141 -8.87 2.90 10.79
C ASP A 141 -8.20 1.51 10.79
N TRP A 142 -8.95 0.41 10.89
CA TRP A 142 -8.34 -0.92 10.96
C TRP A 142 -9.23 -2.10 10.49
N PRO A 143 -8.90 -2.76 9.36
CA PRO A 143 -9.44 -4.07 9.04
C PRO A 143 -8.61 -5.14 9.79
N ASP A 144 -8.93 -5.45 11.05
CA ASP A 144 -8.44 -6.70 11.67
C ASP A 144 -9.35 -7.83 11.18
N SER A 145 -8.79 -8.62 10.29
CA SER A 145 -9.42 -9.75 9.61
C SER A 145 -9.31 -11.06 10.39
N SER A 146 -8.82 -11.05 11.64
CA SER A 146 -8.52 -12.29 12.37
C SER A 146 -9.57 -12.75 13.39
N ARG A 147 -10.67 -12.01 13.62
CA ARG A 147 -11.87 -12.44 14.38
C ARG A 147 -13.09 -11.73 13.83
N GLY A 148 -14.27 -12.38 13.85
CA GLY A 148 -15.53 -11.92 13.23
C GLY A 148 -15.62 -10.39 13.16
N ALA A 149 -15.63 -9.86 11.93
CA ALA A 149 -15.24 -8.48 11.68
C ALA A 149 -16.09 -7.52 12.53
N PRO A 150 -15.49 -6.55 13.24
CA PRO A 150 -16.25 -5.58 14.00
C PRO A 150 -17.16 -4.76 13.07
N VAL A 151 -18.23 -4.23 13.65
CA VAL A 151 -19.10 -3.28 12.94
C VAL A 151 -18.35 -1.95 12.81
N SER A 152 -18.24 -1.36 11.63
CA SER A 152 -17.52 -0.10 11.40
C SER A 152 -18.43 0.99 10.82
N SER A 153 -17.90 2.21 10.71
CA SER A 153 -18.55 3.30 9.99
C SER A 153 -19.99 3.65 10.43
N PRO A 154 -20.31 3.76 11.73
CA PRO A 154 -21.67 4.11 12.15
C PRO A 154 -22.02 5.56 11.77
N VAL A 155 -23.02 5.75 10.89
CA VAL A 155 -23.50 7.08 10.44
C VAL A 155 -25.01 7.25 10.67
N MET A 156 -25.35 8.14 11.60
CA MET A 156 -26.73 8.48 11.96
C MET A 156 -27.44 9.20 10.80
N ALA A 157 -28.67 8.80 10.52
CA ALA A 157 -29.52 9.44 9.53
C ALA A 157 -29.99 10.83 10.00
N PRO A 158 -30.32 11.75 9.06
CA PRO A 158 -30.89 13.07 9.39
C PRO A 158 -32.12 13.03 10.30
N ASP A 159 -32.91 11.96 10.26
CA ASP A 159 -34.09 11.77 11.10
C ASP A 159 -33.79 11.29 12.53
N GLY A 160 -32.55 10.89 12.82
CA GLY A 160 -32.12 10.37 14.12
C GLY A 160 -32.69 9.00 14.50
N ARG A 161 -33.26 8.26 13.55
CA ARG A 161 -33.94 6.97 13.78
C ARG A 161 -33.28 5.81 13.05
N HIS A 162 -32.54 6.10 11.99
CA HIS A 162 -31.84 5.08 11.23
C HIS A 162 -30.33 5.27 11.36
N LEU A 163 -29.60 4.16 11.32
CA LEU A 163 -28.16 4.12 11.38
C LEU A 163 -27.64 3.26 10.22
N LEU A 164 -26.69 3.79 9.45
CA LEU A 164 -25.89 2.94 8.57
C LEU A 164 -24.69 2.42 9.33
N VAL A 165 -24.38 1.16 9.12
CA VAL A 165 -23.15 0.54 9.61
C VAL A 165 -22.55 -0.33 8.52
N GLU A 166 -21.23 -0.46 8.56
CA GLU A 166 -20.50 -1.40 7.72
C GLU A 166 -20.16 -2.66 8.54
N LEU A 167 -20.28 -3.82 7.91
CA LEU A 167 -19.88 -5.11 8.46
C LEU A 167 -19.38 -5.97 7.32
N GLU A 168 -18.14 -6.47 7.42
CA GLU A 168 -17.51 -7.30 6.37
C GLU A 168 -17.58 -6.69 4.95
N ARG A 169 -17.36 -5.36 4.87
CA ARG A 169 -17.49 -4.55 3.63
C ARG A 169 -18.87 -4.62 2.99
N GLN A 170 -19.91 -4.78 3.80
CA GLN A 170 -21.30 -4.69 3.40
C GLN A 170 -21.99 -3.61 4.25
N ILE A 171 -22.94 -2.90 3.64
CA ILE A 171 -23.69 -1.84 4.29
C ILE A 171 -25.01 -2.39 4.81
N TYR A 172 -25.25 -2.14 6.09
CA TYR A 172 -26.46 -2.50 6.81
C TYR A 172 -27.18 -1.24 7.28
N LEU A 173 -28.50 -1.26 7.17
CA LEU A 173 -29.42 -0.30 7.73
C LEU A 173 -29.97 -0.84 9.05
N VAL A 174 -29.76 -0.10 10.13
CA VAL A 174 -30.22 -0.43 11.48
C VAL A 174 -31.33 0.54 11.90
N ASP A 175 -32.44 -0.01 12.39
CA ASP A 175 -33.53 0.77 12.97
C ASP A 175 -33.28 0.98 14.48
N LEU A 176 -33.20 2.24 14.92
CA LEU A 176 -33.02 2.56 16.35
C LEU A 176 -34.38 2.66 17.06
N PRO A 177 -34.62 1.89 18.14
CA PRO A 177 -35.85 1.95 18.91
C PRO A 177 -35.94 3.29 19.65
N VAL A 178 -37.08 3.96 19.50
CA VAL A 178 -37.35 5.26 20.12
C VAL A 178 -38.20 5.06 21.38
N ALA A 179 -37.69 5.46 22.54
CA ALA A 179 -38.44 5.51 23.80
C ALA A 179 -38.83 6.97 24.10
N GLY A 180 -40.06 7.37 23.72
CA GLY A 180 -40.50 8.76 23.86
C GLY A 180 -39.91 9.67 22.78
N ALA A 181 -39.14 10.70 23.17
CA ALA A 181 -38.46 11.61 22.25
C ALA A 181 -36.94 11.33 22.11
N THR A 182 -36.44 10.26 22.74
CA THR A 182 -35.01 9.93 22.78
C THR A 182 -34.79 8.53 22.22
N PRO A 183 -33.86 8.33 21.28
CA PRO A 183 -33.39 7.00 20.90
C PRO A 183 -32.84 6.26 22.12
N THR A 184 -33.12 4.96 22.21
CA THR A 184 -32.55 4.09 23.25
C THR A 184 -31.23 3.49 22.74
N ASP A 185 -30.23 3.38 23.60
CA ASP A 185 -28.93 2.81 23.23
C ASP A 185 -29.09 1.39 22.69
N VAL A 186 -28.52 1.12 21.51
CA VAL A 186 -28.52 -0.22 20.89
C VAL A 186 -27.14 -0.86 21.03
N ARG A 187 -27.11 -2.14 21.42
CA ARG A 187 -25.90 -2.95 21.33
C ARG A 187 -25.84 -3.64 19.97
N LEU A 188 -24.81 -3.34 19.19
CA LEU A 188 -24.52 -3.96 17.91
C LEU A 188 -23.53 -5.11 18.12
N ASP A 189 -23.93 -6.31 17.69
CA ASP A 189 -23.14 -7.53 17.80
C ASP A 189 -22.93 -8.11 16.38
N ALA A 190 -21.67 -8.16 15.95
CA ALA A 190 -21.27 -8.67 14.64
C ALA A 190 -21.62 -10.16 14.46
N SER A 191 -21.79 -10.92 15.55
CA SER A 191 -22.17 -12.34 15.51
C SER A 191 -23.68 -12.57 15.32
N GLN A 192 -24.51 -11.52 15.44
CA GLN A 192 -25.97 -11.59 15.30
C GLN A 192 -26.54 -10.42 14.47
N PRO A 193 -26.09 -10.23 13.21
CA PRO A 193 -26.51 -9.08 12.40
C PRO A 193 -28.02 -9.02 12.15
N GLY A 194 -28.71 -10.17 12.20
CA GLY A 194 -30.13 -10.31 11.89
C GLY A 194 -31.14 -9.82 12.95
N GLN A 195 -30.72 -9.34 14.13
CA GLN A 195 -31.69 -8.88 15.15
C GLN A 195 -32.20 -7.45 14.96
N LEU A 196 -31.45 -6.57 14.28
CA LEU A 196 -31.84 -5.15 14.09
C LEU A 196 -31.41 -4.52 12.75
N ALA A 197 -30.80 -5.30 11.84
CA ALA A 197 -30.15 -4.74 10.65
C ALA A 197 -30.58 -5.40 9.33
N ARG A 198 -30.89 -4.58 8.32
CA ARG A 198 -31.16 -4.98 6.93
C ARG A 198 -29.94 -4.70 6.06
N ARG A 199 -29.37 -5.72 5.40
CA ARG A 199 -28.33 -5.51 4.38
C ARG A 199 -28.91 -4.76 3.17
N ILE A 200 -28.30 -3.65 2.76
CA ILE A 200 -28.74 -2.83 1.62
C ILE A 200 -27.75 -2.86 0.44
N SER A 201 -26.51 -3.29 0.70
CA SER A 201 -25.54 -3.64 -0.34
C SER A 201 -25.77 -5.08 -0.83
N ASP A 202 -25.22 -5.37 -2.01
CA ASP A 202 -25.29 -6.69 -2.65
C ASP A 202 -23.89 -7.30 -2.70
N VAL A 203 -23.01 -6.70 -3.51
CA VAL A 203 -21.62 -7.15 -3.63
C VAL A 203 -20.77 -6.64 -2.48
N GLY A 204 -20.85 -5.35 -2.14
CA GLY A 204 -20.09 -4.71 -1.06
C GLY A 204 -20.43 -3.23 -0.94
N GLY A 205 -19.82 -2.53 0.01
CA GLY A 205 -19.87 -1.08 0.13
C GLY A 205 -19.06 -0.55 1.32
N GLU A 206 -18.57 0.68 1.15
CA GLU A 206 -17.78 1.50 2.08
C GLU A 206 -18.27 2.96 1.99
N PHE A 207 -17.72 3.84 2.82
CA PHE A 207 -17.99 5.29 2.82
C PHE A 207 -19.48 5.65 2.92
N ALA A 208 -20.21 4.95 3.78
CA ALA A 208 -21.64 5.15 3.97
C ALA A 208 -21.99 6.60 4.35
N GLY A 209 -23.18 7.02 3.93
CA GLY A 209 -23.72 8.36 4.17
C GLY A 209 -25.19 8.44 3.77
N TRP A 210 -25.75 9.63 3.89
CA TRP A 210 -27.17 9.88 3.67
C TRP A 210 -27.37 11.01 2.67
N SER A 211 -28.48 10.96 1.91
CA SER A 211 -29.03 12.16 1.30
C SER A 211 -29.42 13.18 2.37
N LEU A 212 -29.44 14.46 2.02
CA LEU A 212 -29.76 15.54 2.95
C LEU A 212 -31.15 15.40 3.60
N ASP A 213 -32.09 14.80 2.88
CA ASP A 213 -33.46 14.53 3.36
C ASP A 213 -33.60 13.19 4.08
N GLY A 214 -32.54 12.39 4.18
CA GLY A 214 -32.51 11.09 4.84
C GLY A 214 -33.28 9.97 4.12
N ARG A 215 -33.74 10.20 2.88
CA ARG A 215 -34.52 9.21 2.11
C ARG A 215 -33.66 8.16 1.40
N GLU A 216 -32.42 8.52 1.09
CA GLU A 216 -31.48 7.63 0.42
C GLU A 216 -30.26 7.38 1.29
N ALA A 217 -29.88 6.11 1.42
CA ALA A 217 -28.54 5.73 1.84
C ALA A 217 -27.59 5.81 0.64
N VAL A 218 -26.39 6.34 0.85
CA VAL A 218 -25.36 6.49 -0.17
C VAL A 218 -24.12 5.76 0.31
N PHE A 219 -23.50 4.96 -0.56
CA PHE A 219 -22.24 4.25 -0.26
C PHE A 219 -21.48 4.01 -1.56
N ALA A 220 -20.19 3.71 -1.47
CA ALA A 220 -19.34 3.46 -2.63
C ALA A 220 -18.69 2.07 -2.55
N LEU A 221 -18.31 1.50 -3.70
CA LEU A 221 -17.42 0.35 -3.77
C LEU A 221 -16.45 0.62 -4.92
N GLY A 222 -15.21 0.95 -4.58
CA GLY A 222 -14.22 1.47 -5.52
C GLY A 222 -14.78 2.65 -6.34
N SER A 223 -14.80 2.51 -7.67
CA SER A 223 -15.29 3.57 -8.58
C SER A 223 -16.83 3.64 -8.73
N SER A 224 -17.60 2.77 -8.07
CA SER A 224 -19.07 2.78 -8.14
C SER A 224 -19.70 3.47 -6.93
N LEU A 225 -20.54 4.48 -7.19
CA LEU A 225 -21.40 5.12 -6.20
C LEU A 225 -22.80 4.50 -6.25
N TYR A 226 -23.31 4.09 -5.10
CA TYR A 226 -24.65 3.52 -4.94
C TYR A 226 -25.55 4.49 -4.17
N ARG A 227 -26.79 4.61 -4.64
CA ARG A 227 -27.91 5.24 -3.93
C ARG A 227 -28.97 4.19 -3.68
N TYR A 228 -29.35 4.01 -2.43
CA TYR A 228 -30.39 3.08 -2.01
C TYR A 228 -31.56 3.86 -1.44
N ASP A 229 -32.71 3.81 -2.11
CA ASP A 229 -33.93 4.49 -1.69
C ASP A 229 -34.67 3.65 -0.64
N LEU A 230 -34.92 4.23 0.53
CA LEU A 230 -35.48 3.50 1.67
C LEU A 230 -36.94 3.07 1.46
N GLU A 231 -37.71 3.83 0.66
CA GLU A 231 -39.15 3.61 0.45
C GLU A 231 -39.40 2.48 -0.55
N SER A 232 -38.78 2.58 -1.72
CA SER A 232 -38.89 1.59 -2.80
C SER A 232 -38.00 0.38 -2.60
N GLY A 233 -36.95 0.50 -1.79
CA GLY A 233 -35.89 -0.50 -1.66
C GLY A 233 -35.05 -0.66 -2.93
N SER A 234 -35.16 0.27 -3.88
CA SER A 234 -34.39 0.25 -5.13
C SER A 234 -32.98 0.78 -4.93
N ARG A 235 -32.04 0.27 -5.74
CA ARG A 235 -30.65 0.70 -5.75
C ARG A 235 -30.26 1.20 -7.13
N GLN A 236 -29.71 2.40 -7.20
CA GLN A 236 -29.07 2.94 -8.39
C GLN A 236 -27.56 2.89 -8.23
N GLU A 237 -26.87 2.42 -9.26
CA GLU A 237 -25.40 2.45 -9.37
C GLU A 237 -24.99 3.52 -10.38
N THR A 238 -23.94 4.26 -10.06
CA THR A 238 -23.30 5.24 -10.95
C THR A 238 -21.79 5.08 -10.86
N THR A 239 -21.14 4.72 -11.97
CA THR A 239 -19.68 4.71 -12.04
C THR A 239 -19.15 6.14 -12.10
N VAL A 240 -18.28 6.48 -11.16
CA VAL A 240 -17.52 7.72 -11.12
C VAL A 240 -16.19 7.49 -11.83
N ARG A 241 -15.86 8.33 -12.81
CA ARG A 241 -14.58 8.28 -13.53
C ARG A 241 -13.83 9.58 -13.32
N ILE A 242 -12.61 9.46 -12.82
CA ILE A 242 -11.65 10.55 -12.68
C ILE A 242 -10.46 10.16 -13.55
N GLU A 243 -10.05 11.05 -14.46
CA GLU A 243 -8.97 10.78 -15.40
C GLU A 243 -7.90 11.85 -15.27
N LEU A 244 -6.64 11.40 -15.18
CA LEU A 244 -5.45 12.23 -15.19
C LEU A 244 -4.50 11.68 -16.27
N PRO A 245 -3.82 12.55 -17.06
CA PRO A 245 -2.85 12.08 -18.02
C PRO A 245 -1.64 11.47 -17.31
N ARG A 246 -1.19 10.30 -17.76
CA ARG A 246 0.09 9.72 -17.30
C ARG A 246 1.25 10.66 -17.60
N GLN A 247 2.19 10.75 -16.67
CA GLN A 247 3.43 11.47 -16.89
C GLN A 247 4.27 10.75 -17.95
N VAL A 248 4.57 11.45 -19.04
CA VAL A 248 5.54 11.01 -20.03
C VAL A 248 6.53 12.15 -20.29
N PRO A 249 7.80 12.04 -19.85
CA PRO A 249 8.79 13.08 -20.09
C PRO A 249 8.98 13.36 -21.58
N GLU A 250 9.35 14.60 -21.88
CA GLU A 250 9.71 15.03 -23.23
C GLU A 250 11.23 15.02 -23.45
N GLY A 251 11.64 14.90 -24.71
CA GLY A 251 13.05 14.92 -25.12
C GLY A 251 13.71 13.55 -25.17
N ASP A 252 14.96 13.57 -25.64
CA ASP A 252 15.82 12.40 -25.81
C ASP A 252 17.01 12.46 -24.84
N ILE A 253 17.38 11.32 -24.27
CA ILE A 253 18.53 11.17 -23.38
C ILE A 253 19.44 10.07 -23.90
N LEU A 254 20.72 10.37 -24.08
CA LEU A 254 21.76 9.39 -24.34
C LEU A 254 22.56 9.10 -23.06
N LEU A 255 22.43 7.88 -22.56
CA LEU A 255 23.33 7.32 -21.56
C LEU A 255 24.55 6.75 -22.29
N SER A 256 25.74 7.29 -22.04
CA SER A 256 26.89 7.03 -22.92
C SER A 256 28.05 6.34 -22.23
N GLY A 257 28.60 5.30 -22.87
CA GLY A 257 29.90 4.69 -22.51
C GLY A 257 29.90 3.79 -21.27
N ALA A 258 28.77 3.18 -20.90
CA ALA A 258 28.69 2.29 -19.74
C ALA A 258 28.92 0.82 -20.11
N ARG A 259 29.25 -0.01 -19.12
CA ARG A 259 28.97 -1.45 -19.19
C ARG A 259 27.46 -1.64 -19.07
N VAL A 260 26.83 -2.43 -19.93
CA VAL A 260 25.38 -2.67 -19.90
C VAL A 260 25.14 -4.17 -19.75
N ILE A 261 24.54 -4.57 -18.64
CA ILE A 261 24.07 -5.93 -18.41
C ILE A 261 22.60 -5.94 -18.81
N THR A 262 22.27 -6.47 -19.99
CA THR A 262 20.95 -6.24 -20.61
C THR A 262 19.86 -7.10 -19.99
N MET A 263 20.24 -8.21 -19.33
CA MET A 263 19.35 -9.29 -18.88
C MET A 263 18.59 -10.00 -20.03
N ASN A 264 18.94 -9.72 -21.29
CA ASN A 264 18.53 -10.54 -22.42
C ASN A 264 19.45 -11.78 -22.51
N GLY A 265 19.03 -12.87 -21.85
CA GLY A 265 19.88 -14.05 -21.70
C GLY A 265 21.04 -13.77 -20.75
N ASP A 266 22.28 -13.90 -21.26
CA ASP A 266 23.53 -13.63 -20.54
C ASP A 266 24.33 -12.47 -21.17
N GLU A 267 23.67 -11.63 -21.99
CA GLU A 267 24.34 -10.55 -22.73
C GLU A 267 24.85 -9.42 -21.80
N VAL A 268 26.14 -9.14 -21.96
CA VAL A 268 26.82 -8.01 -21.32
C VAL A 268 27.59 -7.23 -22.40
N LEU A 269 27.21 -5.97 -22.61
CA LEU A 269 27.91 -5.07 -23.50
C LEU A 269 28.98 -4.31 -22.69
N PRO A 270 30.29 -4.48 -23.00
CA PRO A 270 31.35 -3.95 -22.15
C PRO A 270 31.45 -2.41 -22.16
N ILE A 271 31.17 -1.78 -23.31
CA ILE A 271 31.12 -0.33 -23.48
C ILE A 271 30.03 0.00 -24.52
N ALA A 272 28.90 0.50 -24.04
CA ALA A 272 27.70 0.71 -24.83
C ALA A 272 27.03 2.05 -24.53
N ASP A 273 26.19 2.47 -25.48
CA ASP A 273 25.27 3.58 -25.33
C ASP A 273 23.83 3.06 -25.25
N ILE A 274 22.98 3.78 -24.52
CA ILE A 274 21.53 3.58 -24.46
C ILE A 274 20.87 4.90 -24.82
N LEU A 275 20.08 4.92 -25.89
CA LEU A 275 19.24 6.05 -26.27
C LEU A 275 17.84 5.86 -25.70
N ILE A 276 17.38 6.83 -24.92
CA ILE A 276 16.02 6.92 -24.39
C ILE A 276 15.31 8.03 -25.15
N THR A 277 14.11 7.73 -25.66
CA THR A 277 13.20 8.73 -26.23
C THR A 277 11.95 8.78 -25.40
N ARG A 278 11.66 9.96 -24.84
CA ARG A 278 10.59 10.14 -23.85
C ARG A 278 10.81 9.19 -22.67
N ASN A 279 9.98 8.16 -22.54
CA ASN A 279 10.05 7.18 -21.47
C ASN A 279 10.42 5.75 -21.92
N ARG A 280 10.86 5.57 -23.18
CA ARG A 280 11.20 4.24 -23.72
C ARG A 280 12.64 4.19 -24.22
N ILE A 281 13.24 3.01 -24.12
CA ILE A 281 14.54 2.70 -24.70
C ILE A 281 14.36 2.66 -26.22
N ALA A 282 14.90 3.65 -26.93
CA ALA A 282 14.84 3.71 -28.38
C ALA A 282 15.88 2.79 -29.02
N ALA A 283 17.08 2.72 -28.45
CA ALA A 283 18.16 1.85 -28.93
C ALA A 283 19.19 1.56 -27.84
N VAL A 284 19.86 0.41 -27.97
CA VAL A 284 21.04 0.03 -27.18
C VAL A 284 22.07 -0.56 -28.14
N GLY A 285 23.36 -0.26 -27.94
CA GLY A 285 24.40 -0.79 -28.81
C GLY A 285 25.81 -0.32 -28.45
N PRO A 286 26.85 -0.77 -29.18
CA PRO A 286 28.22 -0.37 -28.93
C PRO A 286 28.39 1.15 -28.90
N HIS A 287 29.28 1.64 -28.03
CA HIS A 287 29.52 3.07 -27.86
C HIS A 287 29.85 3.76 -29.20
N GLY A 288 29.14 4.85 -29.50
CA GLY A 288 29.28 5.62 -30.73
C GLY A 288 28.59 5.03 -31.96
N ALA A 289 27.91 3.87 -31.85
CA ALA A 289 27.24 3.23 -32.98
C ALA A 289 25.79 3.69 -33.20
N LEU A 290 25.17 4.31 -32.19
CA LEU A 290 23.77 4.73 -32.25
C LEU A 290 23.60 6.01 -33.09
N ARG A 291 22.46 6.12 -33.78
CA ARG A 291 22.01 7.38 -34.37
C ARG A 291 21.33 8.19 -33.27
N VAL A 292 21.99 9.26 -32.83
CA VAL A 292 21.53 10.09 -31.72
C VAL A 292 21.03 11.43 -32.27
N PRO A 293 19.83 11.88 -31.90
CA PRO A 293 19.35 13.23 -32.23
C PRO A 293 20.29 14.31 -31.72
N ASP A 294 20.48 15.39 -32.49
CA ASP A 294 21.45 16.45 -32.19
C ASP A 294 21.15 17.19 -30.87
N ASP A 295 19.88 17.23 -30.46
CA ASP A 295 19.38 17.88 -29.25
C ASP A 295 19.27 16.94 -28.04
N ALA A 296 19.59 15.65 -28.20
CA ALA A 296 19.55 14.68 -27.11
C ALA A 296 20.48 15.09 -25.96
N LYS A 297 19.95 15.07 -24.74
CA LYS A 297 20.73 15.31 -23.52
C LYS A 297 21.67 14.14 -23.29
N ARG A 298 22.94 14.40 -23.02
CA ARG A 298 23.95 13.35 -22.82
C ARG A 298 24.33 13.22 -21.35
N LEU A 299 24.35 11.98 -20.87
CA LEU A 299 24.91 11.62 -19.57
C LEU A 299 26.08 10.66 -19.78
N ASP A 300 27.29 11.10 -19.45
CA ASP A 300 28.49 10.27 -19.51
C ASP A 300 28.53 9.31 -18.33
N LEU A 301 28.62 8.02 -18.64
CA LEU A 301 28.60 6.90 -17.71
C LEU A 301 29.89 6.06 -17.83
N ALA A 302 30.97 6.62 -18.36
CA ALA A 302 32.26 5.93 -18.41
C ALA A 302 32.65 5.33 -17.04
N GLY A 303 33.03 4.06 -17.05
CA GLY A 303 33.41 3.30 -15.85
C GLY A 303 32.25 2.80 -14.99
N LYS A 304 30.99 3.10 -15.35
CA LYS A 304 29.79 2.67 -14.62
C LYS A 304 29.18 1.42 -15.26
N THR A 305 28.28 0.78 -14.52
CA THR A 305 27.48 -0.35 -14.99
C THR A 305 26.00 -0.01 -14.98
N VAL A 306 25.26 -0.37 -16.03
CA VAL A 306 23.81 -0.21 -16.13
C VAL A 306 23.15 -1.58 -16.11
N VAL A 307 22.12 -1.72 -15.27
CA VAL A 307 21.23 -2.89 -15.20
C VAL A 307 19.78 -2.42 -15.37
N PRO A 308 18.82 -3.30 -15.73
CA PRO A 308 17.40 -2.96 -15.69
C PRO A 308 16.98 -2.52 -14.28
N GLY A 309 15.93 -1.73 -14.20
CA GLY A 309 15.26 -1.36 -12.95
C GLY A 309 14.89 -2.60 -12.12
N PHE A 310 15.10 -2.54 -10.80
CA PHE A 310 14.82 -3.68 -9.94
C PHE A 310 13.31 -3.81 -9.65
N LEU A 311 12.86 -5.06 -9.52
CA LEU A 311 11.49 -5.43 -9.20
C LEU A 311 11.42 -6.13 -7.84
N ASP A 312 10.57 -5.61 -6.95
CA ASP A 312 10.28 -6.20 -5.65
C ASP A 312 8.86 -6.79 -5.66
N LEU A 313 8.77 -8.12 -5.67
CA LEU A 313 7.51 -8.87 -5.88
C LEU A 313 6.78 -9.26 -4.59
N HIS A 314 7.32 -8.88 -3.44
CA HIS A 314 6.69 -9.09 -2.16
C HIS A 314 7.09 -7.93 -1.27
N ASN A 315 6.31 -6.87 -1.28
CA ASN A 315 6.53 -5.72 -0.43
C ASN A 315 5.29 -5.46 0.44
N HIS A 316 5.50 -4.69 1.50
CA HIS A 316 4.46 -4.10 2.33
C HIS A 316 4.81 -2.63 2.50
N GLN A 317 4.48 -1.83 1.49
CA GLN A 317 4.77 -0.41 1.51
C GLN A 317 3.70 0.27 2.37
N GLY A 318 4.14 0.96 3.43
CA GLY A 318 3.31 1.64 4.43
C GLY A 318 2.47 2.77 3.85
N THR A 319 1.47 2.41 3.04
CA THR A 319 0.50 3.37 2.52
C THR A 319 -0.38 3.80 3.69
N ALA A 320 -0.37 5.10 3.99
CA ALA A 320 -1.24 5.66 5.01
C ALA A 320 -2.70 5.35 4.62
N GLN A 321 -3.41 4.64 5.49
CA GLN A 321 -4.81 4.31 5.26
C GLN A 321 -5.65 5.60 5.23
N GLU A 322 -6.36 5.73 4.12
CA GLU A 322 -7.48 6.63 3.81
C GLU A 322 -7.33 8.14 4.11
N THR A 323 -7.60 8.94 3.07
CA THR A 323 -7.71 10.41 3.02
C THR A 323 -6.43 11.24 3.06
N ARG A 324 -5.24 10.64 3.16
CA ARG A 324 -3.98 11.39 3.42
C ARG A 324 -2.87 11.05 2.44
N LEU A 325 -3.13 11.28 1.15
CA LEU A 325 -2.14 11.11 0.07
C LEU A 325 -1.01 12.14 0.23
N ILE A 326 0.00 11.76 1.01
CA ILE A 326 1.30 12.43 1.09
C ILE A 326 2.34 11.53 0.46
N GLN A 327 3.49 12.09 0.08
CA GLN A 327 4.61 11.29 -0.39
C GLN A 327 5.02 10.26 0.68
N PRO A 328 4.87 8.94 0.46
CA PRO A 328 5.34 7.94 1.42
C PRO A 328 6.86 7.87 1.38
N TRP A 329 7.47 7.70 2.55
CA TRP A 329 8.93 7.67 2.67
C TRP A 329 9.49 6.32 2.17
N GLU A 330 8.67 5.27 2.29
CA GLU A 330 8.90 3.92 1.77
C GLU A 330 9.13 3.94 0.26
N PHE A 331 8.30 4.69 -0.48
CA PHE A 331 8.37 4.79 -1.93
C PHE A 331 9.67 5.45 -2.38
N ILE A 332 10.03 6.58 -1.76
CA ILE A 332 11.27 7.30 -2.10
C ILE A 332 12.50 6.53 -1.62
N SER A 333 12.43 5.81 -0.51
CA SER A 333 13.53 4.93 -0.08
C SER A 333 13.73 3.79 -1.09
N SER A 334 12.69 3.05 -1.44
CA SER A 334 12.76 1.96 -2.43
C SER A 334 13.29 2.44 -3.78
N LEU A 335 12.80 3.58 -4.28
CA LEU A 335 13.28 4.14 -5.55
C LEU A 335 14.75 4.60 -5.45
N ALA A 336 15.19 5.21 -4.36
CA ALA A 336 16.58 5.62 -4.15
C ALA A 336 17.57 4.44 -4.11
N TYR A 337 17.07 3.26 -3.74
CA TYR A 337 17.77 1.98 -3.78
C TYR A 337 17.47 1.17 -5.06
N GLY A 338 16.97 1.81 -6.12
CA GLY A 338 16.92 1.24 -7.47
C GLY A 338 15.72 0.32 -7.77
N VAL A 339 14.80 0.16 -6.81
CA VAL A 339 13.52 -0.51 -7.07
C VAL A 339 12.65 0.42 -7.89
N THR A 340 12.45 0.11 -9.17
CA THR A 340 11.62 0.92 -10.08
C THR A 340 10.21 0.37 -10.23
N THR A 341 9.96 -0.87 -9.79
CA THR A 341 8.62 -1.48 -9.72
C THR A 341 8.48 -2.28 -8.43
N GLY A 342 7.40 -2.04 -7.70
CA GLY A 342 7.01 -2.81 -6.52
C GLY A 342 5.66 -3.47 -6.74
N TYR A 343 5.52 -4.70 -6.25
CA TYR A 343 4.27 -5.44 -6.18
C TYR A 343 3.96 -5.73 -4.71
N ASP A 344 2.93 -5.09 -4.19
CA ASP A 344 2.51 -5.24 -2.81
C ASP A 344 1.48 -6.37 -2.69
N THR A 345 1.80 -7.36 -1.85
CA THR A 345 0.97 -8.56 -1.66
C THR A 345 0.15 -8.51 -0.37
N GLY A 346 -0.06 -7.34 0.23
CA GLY A 346 -0.88 -7.26 1.44
C GLY A 346 -1.23 -5.87 1.96
N ALA A 347 -1.08 -4.80 1.18
CA ALA A 347 -1.41 -3.44 1.58
C ALA A 347 -2.88 -3.32 2.01
N ALA A 348 -3.11 -2.59 3.09
CA ALA A 348 -4.44 -2.35 3.60
C ALA A 348 -5.18 -1.32 2.74
N GLY A 349 -6.34 -1.72 2.21
CA GLY A 349 -7.37 -0.80 1.73
C GLY A 349 -7.26 -0.28 0.28
N ALA A 350 -8.19 0.60 -0.07
CA ALA A 350 -8.37 1.19 -1.39
C ALA A 350 -7.24 2.14 -1.82
N SER A 351 -6.44 2.63 -0.86
CA SER A 351 -5.39 3.62 -1.10
C SER A 351 -4.27 3.16 -2.03
N LEU A 352 -4.11 1.85 -2.24
CA LEU A 352 -3.09 1.33 -3.17
C LEU A 352 -3.28 1.87 -4.59
N ALA A 353 -4.53 1.85 -5.08
CA ALA A 353 -4.86 2.36 -6.42
C ALA A 353 -4.61 3.87 -6.52
N ASP A 354 -4.98 4.64 -5.48
CA ASP A 354 -4.74 6.08 -5.43
C ASP A 354 -3.25 6.42 -5.53
N TYR A 355 -2.41 5.71 -4.78
CA TYR A 355 -0.95 5.90 -4.81
C TYR A 355 -0.36 5.51 -6.18
N ALA A 356 -0.82 4.41 -6.77
CA ALA A 356 -0.41 3.99 -8.10
C ALA A 356 -0.75 5.07 -9.14
N ASP A 357 -1.99 5.56 -9.15
CA ASP A 357 -2.46 6.62 -10.06
C ASP A 357 -1.66 7.91 -9.90
N LEU A 358 -1.39 8.36 -8.66
CA LEU A 358 -0.59 9.55 -8.41
C LEU A 358 0.88 9.39 -8.85
N ILE A 359 1.46 8.20 -8.73
CA ILE A 359 2.81 7.91 -9.23
C ILE A 359 2.84 7.88 -10.76
N GLU A 360 1.80 7.32 -11.39
CA GLU A 360 1.69 7.29 -12.85
C GLU A 360 1.43 8.68 -13.44
N ALA A 361 0.68 9.54 -12.75
CA ALA A 361 0.45 10.93 -13.10
C ALA A 361 1.66 11.85 -12.80
N GLY A 362 2.66 11.36 -12.04
CA GLY A 362 3.86 12.14 -11.67
C GLY A 362 3.66 13.12 -10.51
N GLU A 363 2.53 13.02 -9.81
CA GLU A 363 2.22 13.79 -8.59
C GLU A 363 3.03 13.29 -7.39
N LEU A 364 3.30 11.98 -7.35
CA LEU A 364 4.17 11.34 -6.36
C LEU A 364 5.38 10.67 -7.02
N VAL A 365 6.48 10.58 -6.27
CA VAL A 365 7.70 9.90 -6.69
C VAL A 365 7.80 8.55 -6.01
N GLY A 366 7.99 7.51 -6.80
CA GLY A 366 8.13 6.16 -6.31
C GLY A 366 8.30 5.16 -7.45
N PRO A 367 8.48 3.87 -7.10
CA PRO A 367 8.40 2.77 -8.04
C PRO A 367 7.02 2.75 -8.71
N ARG A 368 6.90 2.17 -9.90
CA ARG A 368 5.59 1.70 -10.38
C ARG A 368 5.01 0.78 -9.31
N PHE A 369 3.77 1.00 -8.94
CA PHE A 369 3.18 0.33 -7.79
C PHE A 369 2.00 -0.49 -8.25
N PHE A 370 2.08 -1.79 -7.98
CA PHE A 370 1.03 -2.77 -8.24
C PHE A 370 0.68 -3.44 -6.93
N GLY A 371 -0.50 -4.03 -6.82
CA GLY A 371 -0.75 -4.90 -5.68
C GLY A 371 -2.11 -5.55 -5.61
N THR A 372 -2.25 -6.39 -4.58
CA THR A 372 -3.45 -7.21 -4.36
C THR A 372 -4.48 -6.56 -3.45
N GLY A 373 -4.13 -5.43 -2.81
CA GLY A 373 -4.86 -4.89 -1.67
C GLY A 373 -4.89 -5.88 -0.51
N GLY A 374 -5.97 -5.84 0.28
CA GLY A 374 -6.11 -6.64 1.49
C GLY A 374 -6.04 -8.15 1.24
N ILE A 375 -5.33 -8.86 2.11
CA ILE A 375 -5.13 -10.31 2.04
C ILE A 375 -6.45 -11.04 2.33
N LEU A 376 -6.78 -12.06 1.52
CA LEU A 376 -7.90 -12.95 1.78
C LEU A 376 -7.52 -13.98 2.85
N LEU A 377 -8.11 -13.84 4.03
CA LEU A 377 -7.83 -14.66 5.22
C LEU A 377 -8.95 -15.67 5.51
N PRO A 378 -8.69 -16.71 6.33
CA PRO A 378 -9.75 -17.57 6.87
C PRO A 378 -10.83 -16.72 7.55
N GLY A 379 -12.11 -17.05 7.33
CA GLY A 379 -13.25 -16.21 7.73
C GLY A 379 -13.86 -15.42 6.57
N VAL A 380 -13.04 -14.73 5.76
CA VAL A 380 -13.55 -13.97 4.58
C VAL A 380 -14.08 -14.90 3.49
N VAL A 381 -13.54 -16.12 3.44
CA VAL A 381 -13.74 -17.09 2.35
C VAL A 381 -14.48 -18.33 2.80
N ASP A 382 -14.94 -18.33 4.05
CA ASP A 382 -15.62 -19.46 4.66
C ASP A 382 -16.97 -19.73 3.99
N ASP A 383 -17.61 -18.70 3.43
CA ASP A 383 -18.88 -18.81 2.69
C ASP A 383 -18.71 -19.07 1.18
N LEU A 384 -17.49 -19.28 0.70
CA LEU A 384 -17.22 -19.52 -0.72
C LEU A 384 -17.62 -20.95 -1.12
N GLU A 385 -18.88 -21.11 -1.53
CA GLU A 385 -19.47 -22.42 -1.86
C GLU A 385 -19.75 -22.62 -3.36
N SER A 386 -19.69 -21.54 -4.15
CA SER A 386 -19.93 -21.55 -5.58
C SER A 386 -18.98 -20.63 -6.33
N LEU A 387 -18.95 -20.76 -7.66
CA LEU A 387 -18.16 -19.86 -8.52
C LEU A 387 -18.72 -18.43 -8.49
N ASP A 388 -20.03 -18.27 -8.30
CA ASP A 388 -20.65 -16.95 -8.18
C ASP A 388 -20.24 -16.25 -6.87
N ASP A 389 -20.04 -17.00 -5.79
CA ASP A 389 -19.48 -16.44 -4.53
C ASP A 389 -18.05 -15.94 -4.77
N ALA A 390 -17.22 -16.73 -5.47
CA ALA A 390 -15.85 -16.35 -5.82
C ALA A 390 -15.80 -15.11 -6.74
N ARG A 391 -16.72 -15.01 -7.71
CA ARG A 391 -16.87 -13.82 -8.57
C ARG A 391 -17.25 -12.60 -7.76
N ASN A 392 -18.19 -12.72 -6.84
CA ASN A 392 -18.60 -11.61 -5.97
C ASN A 392 -17.48 -11.17 -5.03
N LEU A 393 -16.70 -12.13 -4.51
CA LEU A 393 -15.52 -11.84 -3.70
C LEU A 393 -14.48 -11.04 -4.49
N LEU A 394 -14.09 -11.49 -5.69
CA LEU A 394 -13.14 -10.74 -6.52
C LEU A 394 -13.70 -9.40 -6.97
N ARG A 395 -15.00 -9.31 -7.25
CA ARG A 395 -15.62 -8.03 -7.57
C ARG A 395 -15.50 -7.05 -6.40
N ARG A 396 -15.74 -7.51 -5.16
CA ARG A 396 -15.63 -6.70 -3.95
C ARG A 396 -14.19 -6.27 -3.68
N TYR A 397 -13.23 -7.19 -3.74
CA TYR A 397 -11.87 -6.93 -3.26
C TYR A 397 -10.91 -6.44 -4.34
N VAL A 398 -11.12 -6.82 -5.61
CA VAL A 398 -10.16 -6.60 -6.69
C VAL A 398 -10.75 -5.71 -7.78
N THR A 399 -11.82 -6.14 -8.44
CA THR A 399 -12.31 -5.47 -9.66
C THR A 399 -12.88 -4.09 -9.36
N ALA A 400 -13.59 -3.90 -8.25
CA ALA A 400 -14.18 -2.59 -7.92
C ALA A 400 -13.12 -1.50 -7.76
N TYR A 401 -11.96 -1.85 -7.19
CA TYR A 401 -10.82 -0.96 -6.94
C TYR A 401 -9.77 -0.99 -8.05
N ASN A 402 -10.00 -1.77 -9.11
CA ASN A 402 -9.06 -1.96 -10.22
C ASN A 402 -7.66 -2.41 -9.75
N LEU A 403 -7.61 -3.37 -8.81
CA LEU A 403 -6.35 -3.92 -8.29
C LEU A 403 -5.75 -4.97 -9.24
N ASP A 404 -4.45 -5.20 -9.07
CA ASP A 404 -3.63 -5.97 -10.01
C ASP A 404 -3.60 -7.47 -9.75
N GLY A 405 -4.20 -7.94 -8.65
CA GLY A 405 -4.17 -9.34 -8.27
C GLY A 405 -4.94 -9.64 -6.99
N VAL A 406 -4.87 -10.90 -6.57
CA VAL A 406 -5.39 -11.36 -5.27
C VAL A 406 -4.33 -12.13 -4.51
N LYS A 407 -4.31 -11.97 -3.19
CA LYS A 407 -3.44 -12.72 -2.29
C LYS A 407 -4.29 -13.50 -1.29
N GLU A 408 -3.91 -14.75 -1.02
CA GLU A 408 -4.53 -15.57 0.01
C GLU A 408 -3.57 -16.04 1.10
N TYR A 409 -4.12 -16.27 2.29
CA TYR A 409 -3.47 -16.85 3.45
C TYR A 409 -4.27 -18.07 3.94
N ALA A 410 -3.60 -19.22 4.13
CA ALA A 410 -4.16 -20.48 4.63
C ALA A 410 -5.60 -20.81 4.10
N PHE A 411 -5.83 -20.62 2.79
CA PHE A 411 -7.17 -20.57 2.21
C PHE A 411 -7.86 -21.92 2.09
N GLY A 412 -8.86 -22.13 2.96
CA GLY A 412 -9.93 -23.13 2.82
C GLY A 412 -9.49 -24.53 2.40
N ASP A 413 -10.42 -25.28 1.81
CA ASP A 413 -10.08 -26.53 1.14
C ASP A 413 -9.72 -26.29 -0.34
N ARG A 414 -9.26 -27.36 -1.01
CA ARG A 414 -8.86 -27.29 -2.42
C ARG A 414 -10.00 -26.85 -3.35
N ARG A 415 -11.27 -27.19 -3.05
CA ARG A 415 -12.41 -26.79 -3.88
C ARG A 415 -12.57 -25.28 -3.86
N LYS A 416 -12.46 -24.66 -2.68
CA LYS A 416 -12.53 -23.21 -2.53
C LYS A 416 -11.39 -22.48 -3.27
N ARG A 417 -10.16 -22.98 -3.16
CA ARG A 417 -9.02 -22.42 -3.93
C ARG A 417 -9.26 -22.48 -5.44
N GLN A 418 -9.75 -23.62 -5.95
CA GLN A 418 -10.06 -23.75 -7.37
C GLN A 418 -11.17 -22.81 -7.84
N LEU A 419 -12.21 -22.59 -7.03
CA LEU A 419 -13.25 -21.60 -7.33
C LEU A 419 -12.69 -20.17 -7.39
N LEU A 420 -11.80 -19.80 -6.45
CA LEU A 420 -11.09 -18.52 -6.50
C LEU A 420 -10.24 -18.39 -7.76
N LEU A 421 -9.43 -19.40 -8.10
CA LEU A 421 -8.57 -19.40 -9.29
C LEU A 421 -9.36 -19.31 -10.58
N MET A 422 -10.51 -20.00 -10.67
CA MET A 422 -11.41 -19.88 -11.82
C MET A 422 -11.95 -18.45 -11.97
N ALA A 423 -12.41 -17.84 -10.88
CA ALA A 423 -12.88 -16.46 -10.91
C ALA A 423 -11.75 -15.45 -11.22
N ALA A 424 -10.53 -15.70 -10.73
CA ALA A 424 -9.37 -14.86 -10.99
C ALA A 424 -8.96 -14.92 -12.46
N ALA A 425 -8.97 -16.12 -13.05
CA ALA A 425 -8.74 -16.33 -14.47
C ALA A 425 -9.81 -15.65 -15.34
N GLU A 426 -11.09 -15.73 -14.97
CA GLU A 426 -12.18 -15.01 -15.66
C GLU A 426 -12.01 -13.49 -15.58
N SER A 427 -11.46 -12.99 -14.47
CA SER A 427 -11.20 -11.56 -14.25
C SER A 427 -9.87 -11.09 -14.85
N GLY A 428 -9.03 -12.01 -15.34
CA GLY A 428 -7.73 -11.70 -15.92
C GLY A 428 -6.68 -11.24 -14.92
N VAL A 429 -6.83 -11.59 -13.63
CA VAL A 429 -5.90 -11.16 -12.56
C VAL A 429 -5.09 -12.34 -12.01
N PRO A 430 -3.80 -12.13 -11.68
CA PRO A 430 -2.98 -13.13 -11.01
C PRO A 430 -3.46 -13.42 -9.58
N ALA A 431 -3.20 -14.64 -9.13
CA ALA A 431 -3.46 -15.09 -7.77
C ALA A 431 -2.16 -15.53 -7.11
N HIS A 432 -1.90 -15.00 -5.92
CA HIS A 432 -0.68 -15.24 -5.15
C HIS A 432 -1.02 -15.99 -3.86
N THR A 433 -0.16 -16.92 -3.45
CA THR A 433 -0.28 -17.57 -2.13
C THR A 433 0.66 -16.94 -1.13
N GLU A 434 0.35 -17.05 0.16
CA GLU A 434 1.34 -16.84 1.22
C GLU A 434 2.37 -17.95 1.25
N GLY A 435 2.00 -19.19 0.98
CA GLY A 435 2.89 -20.33 1.17
C GLY A 435 3.08 -20.75 2.63
N ASN A 436 2.68 -19.90 3.60
CA ASN A 436 2.46 -20.17 5.04
C ASN A 436 3.60 -20.90 5.78
N GLY A 437 4.80 -20.99 5.20
CA GLY A 437 5.88 -21.84 5.71
C GLY A 437 5.58 -23.35 5.66
N GLU A 438 4.56 -23.79 4.93
CA GLU A 438 4.10 -25.17 4.91
C GLU A 438 4.28 -25.83 3.53
N ASN A 439 5.12 -26.87 3.46
CA ASN A 439 5.47 -27.50 2.18
C ASN A 439 4.30 -28.23 1.52
N LYS A 440 3.43 -28.89 2.30
CA LYS A 440 2.30 -29.66 1.77
C LYS A 440 1.26 -28.78 1.06
N PRO A 441 0.67 -27.75 1.72
CA PRO A 441 -0.23 -26.84 1.03
C PRO A 441 0.47 -26.12 -0.12
N GLY A 442 1.72 -25.65 0.06
CA GLY A 442 2.51 -25.03 -1.01
C GLY A 442 2.64 -25.89 -2.28
N ILE A 443 2.94 -27.19 -2.14
CA ILE A 443 2.99 -28.12 -3.29
C ILE A 443 1.61 -28.25 -3.96
N THR A 444 0.53 -28.33 -3.18
CA THR A 444 -0.83 -28.44 -3.76
C THR A 444 -1.28 -27.15 -4.45
N GLU A 445 -0.88 -25.99 -3.94
CA GLU A 445 -1.16 -24.68 -4.55
C GLU A 445 -0.46 -24.54 -5.91
N ILE A 446 0.76 -25.06 -6.05
CA ILE A 446 1.45 -25.10 -7.35
C ILE A 446 0.70 -25.99 -8.35
N ILE A 447 0.21 -27.15 -7.89
CA ILE A 447 -0.61 -28.04 -8.71
C ILE A 447 -1.95 -27.39 -9.07
N ASP A 448 -2.49 -26.57 -8.18
CA ASP A 448 -3.75 -25.85 -8.39
C ASP A 448 -3.62 -24.76 -9.45
N GLY A 449 -2.42 -24.23 -9.69
CA GLY A 449 -2.12 -23.29 -10.77
C GLY A 449 -2.07 -21.83 -10.34
N TYR A 450 -1.70 -21.55 -9.09
CA TYR A 450 -1.45 -20.17 -8.64
C TYR A 450 -0.34 -19.49 -9.45
N THR A 451 -0.38 -18.16 -9.55
CA THR A 451 0.63 -17.38 -10.28
C THR A 451 1.99 -17.42 -9.57
N THR A 452 1.99 -17.33 -8.23
CA THR A 452 3.21 -17.38 -7.44
C THR A 452 3.04 -18.15 -6.14
N HIS A 453 4.09 -18.87 -5.76
CA HIS A 453 4.35 -19.30 -4.39
C HIS A 453 5.27 -18.28 -3.72
N GLN A 454 4.76 -17.63 -2.68
CA GLN A 454 5.53 -16.70 -1.86
C GLN A 454 6.14 -17.44 -0.66
N HIS A 455 7.20 -16.88 -0.11
CA HIS A 455 8.08 -17.47 0.90
C HIS A 455 8.73 -18.79 0.45
N TYR A 456 9.74 -19.21 1.20
CA TYR A 456 10.49 -20.42 0.88
C TYR A 456 9.82 -21.69 1.42
N PHE A 457 10.13 -22.81 0.78
CA PHE A 457 9.83 -24.15 1.29
C PHE A 457 10.67 -24.47 2.54
N THR A 458 10.01 -24.67 3.67
CA THR A 458 10.67 -24.88 4.97
C THR A 458 11.45 -26.20 5.07
N ILE A 459 11.22 -27.16 4.17
CA ILE A 459 12.04 -28.37 4.06
C ILE A 459 13.06 -28.19 2.94
N ALA A 460 14.34 -28.06 3.32
CA ALA A 460 15.48 -27.99 2.41
C ALA A 460 16.46 -29.16 2.63
N PRO A 461 17.14 -29.66 1.59
CA PRO A 461 17.07 -29.20 0.19
C PRO A 461 15.76 -29.60 -0.48
N LEU A 462 15.34 -28.82 -1.49
CA LEU A 462 14.29 -29.27 -2.40
C LEU A 462 14.85 -30.42 -3.25
N TYR A 463 14.13 -31.55 -3.22
CA TYR A 463 14.45 -32.69 -4.06
C TYR A 463 14.02 -32.46 -5.51
N ARG A 464 14.54 -33.30 -6.40
CA ARG A 464 14.37 -33.16 -7.85
C ARG A 464 12.91 -33.07 -8.28
N ASP A 465 12.03 -33.84 -7.66
CA ASP A 465 10.60 -33.86 -7.94
C ASP A 465 9.93 -32.50 -7.65
N VAL A 466 10.23 -31.86 -6.53
CA VAL A 466 9.71 -30.53 -6.20
C VAL A 466 10.32 -29.45 -7.09
N VAL A 467 11.62 -29.54 -7.39
CA VAL A 467 12.30 -28.62 -8.32
C VAL A 467 11.68 -28.71 -9.72
N GLU A 468 11.46 -29.92 -10.24
CA GLU A 468 10.83 -30.13 -11.56
C GLU A 468 9.35 -29.73 -11.56
N LEU A 469 8.62 -29.92 -10.45
CA LEU A 469 7.25 -29.43 -10.31
C LEU A 469 7.22 -27.89 -10.43
N MET A 470 8.06 -27.20 -9.67
CA MET A 470 8.19 -25.74 -9.75
C MET A 470 8.55 -25.30 -11.16
N SER A 471 9.62 -25.83 -11.74
CA SER A 471 10.11 -25.33 -13.03
C SER A 471 9.18 -25.62 -14.21
N ARG A 472 8.43 -26.73 -14.17
CA ARG A 472 7.53 -27.11 -15.27
C ARG A 472 6.12 -26.56 -15.13
N SER A 473 5.70 -26.18 -13.92
CA SER A 473 4.36 -25.61 -13.69
C SER A 473 4.18 -24.21 -14.26
N GLY A 474 5.28 -23.45 -14.37
CA GLY A 474 5.26 -22.03 -14.75
C GLY A 474 4.95 -21.08 -13.59
N VAL A 475 4.70 -21.60 -12.39
CA VAL A 475 4.48 -20.82 -11.16
C VAL A 475 5.76 -20.09 -10.76
N GLY A 476 5.63 -18.81 -10.40
CA GLY A 476 6.73 -18.02 -9.85
C GLY A 476 7.11 -18.42 -8.43
N TYR A 477 8.40 -18.40 -8.10
CA TYR A 477 8.90 -18.62 -6.74
C TYR A 477 9.54 -17.35 -6.18
N VAL A 478 9.03 -16.83 -5.08
CA VAL A 478 9.54 -15.63 -4.43
C VAL A 478 9.89 -15.97 -2.98
N PRO A 479 11.16 -16.32 -2.66
CA PRO A 479 11.51 -16.97 -1.40
C PRO A 479 11.47 -16.09 -0.15
N THR A 480 11.58 -14.76 -0.30
CA THR A 480 11.58 -13.76 0.79
C THR A 480 12.47 -14.14 1.98
N LEU A 481 13.75 -14.41 1.75
CA LEU A 481 14.69 -14.94 2.75
C LEU A 481 14.92 -14.03 3.96
N LEU A 482 14.58 -12.74 3.86
CA LEU A 482 14.61 -11.81 4.99
C LEU A 482 13.69 -12.21 6.13
N ILE A 483 12.52 -12.77 5.81
CA ILE A 483 11.60 -13.35 6.79
C ILE A 483 11.63 -14.87 6.72
N THR A 484 11.42 -15.54 7.84
CA THR A 484 11.49 -16.99 7.89
C THR A 484 10.42 -17.61 8.78
N HIS A 485 9.72 -18.60 8.24
CA HIS A 485 8.89 -19.53 9.01
C HIS A 485 9.75 -20.70 9.53
N GLY A 486 9.89 -20.81 10.85
CA GLY A 486 10.57 -21.94 11.51
C GLY A 486 12.10 -21.86 11.55
N ALA A 487 12.71 -20.74 11.14
CA ALA A 487 14.13 -20.42 11.31
C ALA A 487 14.28 -18.90 11.57
N GLN A 488 15.52 -18.41 11.78
CA GLN A 488 15.79 -16.97 11.87
C GLN A 488 16.06 -16.35 10.49
N GLY A 489 15.48 -15.17 10.27
CA GLY A 489 15.44 -14.49 8.98
C GLY A 489 16.79 -13.90 8.59
N ALA A 490 17.06 -13.79 7.29
CA ALA A 490 18.31 -13.19 6.83
C ALA A 490 18.45 -11.72 7.22
N GLU A 491 17.34 -11.02 7.49
CA GLU A 491 17.36 -9.66 8.02
C GLU A 491 18.27 -9.56 9.28
N GLU A 492 18.13 -10.50 10.22
CA GLU A 492 18.90 -10.51 11.48
C GLU A 492 20.40 -10.74 11.27
N TYR A 493 20.79 -11.32 10.15
CA TYR A 493 22.20 -11.52 9.80
C TYR A 493 22.91 -10.18 9.55
N TYR A 494 22.23 -9.24 8.89
CA TYR A 494 22.85 -8.03 8.36
C TYR A 494 23.00 -6.90 9.37
N TYR A 495 22.02 -6.67 10.26
CA TYR A 495 22.10 -5.58 11.24
C TYR A 495 23.39 -5.55 12.08
N PRO A 496 23.83 -6.64 12.72
CA PRO A 496 25.04 -6.60 13.53
C PRO A 496 26.33 -6.54 12.69
N ARG A 497 26.25 -6.74 11.37
CA ARG A 497 27.40 -6.82 10.46
C ARG A 497 27.58 -5.57 9.59
N MET A 498 26.64 -4.63 9.65
CA MET A 498 26.64 -3.45 8.80
C MET A 498 26.37 -2.17 9.59
N PRO A 499 26.93 -1.02 9.19
CA PRO A 499 26.68 0.26 9.83
C PRO A 499 25.33 0.84 9.40
N VAL A 500 24.23 0.09 9.57
CA VAL A 500 22.89 0.45 9.07
C VAL A 500 22.42 1.81 9.60
N HIS A 501 22.69 2.08 10.88
CA HIS A 501 22.32 3.35 11.52
C HIS A 501 23.00 4.58 10.89
N ASP A 502 24.21 4.40 10.35
CA ASP A 502 25.06 5.48 9.87
C ASP A 502 25.04 5.64 8.34
N ASP A 503 24.25 4.83 7.64
CA ASP A 503 24.03 4.98 6.20
C ASP A 503 23.38 6.35 5.90
N PRO A 504 24.06 7.26 5.18
CA PRO A 504 23.56 8.60 4.93
C PRO A 504 22.36 8.63 3.97
N LYS A 505 22.25 7.66 3.04
CA LYS A 505 21.12 7.54 2.13
C LYS A 505 19.89 7.06 2.90
N LEU A 506 20.04 6.04 3.75
CA LEU A 506 18.97 5.54 4.60
C LEU A 506 18.49 6.62 5.59
N ALA A 507 19.41 7.30 6.27
CA ALA A 507 19.08 8.38 7.20
C ALA A 507 18.36 9.57 6.55
N ARG A 508 18.52 9.76 5.23
CA ARG A 508 17.79 10.78 4.47
C ARG A 508 16.35 10.39 4.19
N PHE A 509 16.14 9.16 3.74
CA PHE A 509 14.82 8.72 3.25
C PHE A 509 13.98 7.99 4.29
N THR A 510 14.54 7.61 5.44
CA THR A 510 13.83 6.94 6.52
C THR A 510 13.65 7.88 7.71
N PRO A 511 12.46 7.93 8.33
CA PRO A 511 12.27 8.70 9.55
C PRO A 511 13.18 8.28 10.69
N HIS A 512 13.78 9.26 11.38
CA HIS A 512 14.76 8.98 12.45
C HIS A 512 14.23 8.08 13.56
N PRO A 513 13.01 8.24 14.09
CA PRO A 513 12.52 7.35 15.14
C PRO A 513 12.40 5.89 14.69
N PHE A 514 12.00 5.65 13.43
CA PHE A 514 11.95 4.31 12.85
C PHE A 514 13.35 3.72 12.64
N LEU A 515 14.28 4.52 12.12
CA LEU A 515 15.68 4.12 11.96
C LEU A 515 16.32 3.78 13.32
N ASP A 516 16.21 4.68 14.30
CA ASP A 516 16.73 4.55 15.66
C ASP A 516 16.20 3.28 16.34
N ARG A 517 14.87 3.10 16.36
CA ARG A 517 14.22 1.95 16.99
C ARG A 517 14.80 0.64 16.46
N GLN A 518 14.85 0.50 15.15
CA GLN A 518 15.23 -0.77 14.54
C GLN A 518 16.77 -0.93 14.39
N THR A 519 17.60 0.10 14.59
CA THR A 519 19.09 -0.01 14.48
C THR A 519 19.88 0.20 15.77
N ARG A 520 19.42 1.06 16.70
CA ARG A 520 20.18 1.38 17.93
C ARG A 520 19.95 0.36 19.04
N ARG A 521 18.70 -0.05 19.22
CA ARG A 521 18.26 -1.02 20.23
C ARG A 521 17.13 -1.83 19.64
N ARG A 522 17.50 -2.88 18.91
CA ARG A 522 16.50 -3.77 18.34
C ARG A 522 15.97 -4.67 19.46
N GLU A 523 14.71 -4.48 19.83
CA GLU A 523 14.04 -5.19 20.94
C GLU A 523 13.24 -6.42 20.47
N ASP A 524 13.50 -6.88 19.24
CA ASP A 524 12.77 -8.01 18.65
C ASP A 524 13.04 -9.32 19.40
N ILE A 525 11.97 -9.99 19.83
CA ILE A 525 12.01 -11.28 20.55
C ILE A 525 12.66 -12.41 19.74
N TRP A 526 12.82 -12.23 18.42
CA TRP A 526 13.46 -13.18 17.51
C TRP A 526 14.95 -12.92 17.28
N LEU A 527 15.55 -11.92 17.93
CA LEU A 527 16.99 -11.65 17.89
C LEU A 527 17.78 -12.71 18.64
N GLN A 528 18.20 -13.75 17.94
CA GLN A 528 19.17 -14.71 18.42
C GLN A 528 20.53 -14.42 17.79
N TRP A 529 21.60 -14.50 18.60
CA TRP A 529 22.94 -14.63 18.05
C TRP A 529 23.09 -16.06 17.54
N LEU A 530 23.38 -16.21 16.25
CA LEU A 530 23.66 -17.49 15.62
C LEU A 530 25.10 -17.52 15.11
N HIS A 531 25.73 -18.68 15.23
CA HIS A 531 26.97 -18.96 14.53
C HIS A 531 26.74 -19.01 13.01
N ASP A 532 27.75 -18.69 12.20
CA ASP A 532 27.58 -18.48 10.75
C ASP A 532 27.04 -19.73 10.00
N ASP A 533 27.20 -20.94 10.55
CA ASP A 533 26.71 -22.21 9.99
C ASP A 533 25.28 -22.60 10.41
N GLU A 534 24.73 -21.92 11.41
CA GLU A 534 23.35 -22.11 11.91
C GLU A 534 22.32 -21.28 11.10
N TRP A 535 22.78 -20.31 10.30
CA TRP A 535 21.88 -19.57 9.41
C TRP A 535 21.28 -20.48 8.34
N ALA A 536 19.94 -20.52 8.27
CA ALA A 536 19.21 -21.41 7.38
C ALA A 536 19.04 -20.86 5.95
N PHE A 537 18.97 -19.52 5.80
CA PHE A 537 18.71 -18.86 4.51
C PHE A 537 19.64 -19.28 3.36
N PRO A 538 20.94 -19.61 3.55
CA PRO A 538 21.77 -20.11 2.46
C PRO A 538 21.27 -21.45 1.87
N ARG A 539 20.58 -22.29 2.67
CA ARG A 539 19.99 -23.55 2.18
C ARG A 539 18.78 -23.27 1.30
N PHE A 540 17.95 -22.29 1.68
CA PHE A 540 16.79 -21.87 0.90
C PHE A 540 17.20 -21.12 -0.37
N ALA A 541 18.25 -20.30 -0.32
CA ALA A 541 18.87 -19.69 -1.50
C ALA A 541 19.35 -20.74 -2.51
N LYS A 542 19.98 -21.83 -2.03
CA LYS A 542 20.39 -22.96 -2.91
C LYS A 542 19.20 -23.67 -3.55
N ALA A 543 18.08 -23.76 -2.84
CA ALA A 543 16.83 -24.32 -3.38
C ALA A 543 16.25 -23.44 -4.49
N ALA A 544 16.17 -22.12 -4.27
CA ALA A 544 15.79 -21.16 -5.31
C ALA A 544 16.72 -21.25 -6.53
N GLY A 545 18.04 -21.32 -6.31
CA GLY A 545 19.01 -21.52 -7.38
C GLY A 545 18.82 -22.85 -8.13
N ALA A 546 18.35 -23.91 -7.48
CA ALA A 546 18.03 -25.17 -8.14
C ALA A 546 16.82 -25.02 -9.07
N VAL A 547 15.80 -24.25 -8.67
CA VAL A 547 14.65 -23.91 -9.51
C VAL A 547 15.08 -23.11 -10.74
N VAL A 548 15.91 -22.06 -10.57
CA VAL A 548 16.46 -21.28 -11.70
C VAL A 548 17.22 -22.17 -12.68
N ARG A 549 18.14 -23.00 -12.19
CA ARG A 549 18.93 -23.91 -13.04
C ARG A 549 18.07 -24.95 -13.77
N ALA A 550 16.90 -25.28 -13.25
CA ALA A 550 15.93 -26.16 -13.87
C ALA A 550 14.99 -25.43 -14.86
N GLY A 551 15.20 -24.13 -15.11
CA GLY A 551 14.40 -23.29 -16.01
C GLY A 551 13.14 -22.69 -15.38
N GLY A 552 13.01 -22.75 -14.05
CA GLY A 552 11.89 -22.16 -13.33
C GLY A 552 12.03 -20.65 -13.10
N LYS A 553 10.90 -20.01 -12.80
CA LYS A 553 10.84 -18.56 -12.54
C LYS A 553 11.11 -18.29 -11.05
N VAL A 554 12.12 -17.48 -10.76
CA VAL A 554 12.40 -16.97 -9.41
C VAL A 554 12.40 -15.45 -9.45
N GLY A 555 11.74 -14.84 -8.46
CA GLY A 555 11.71 -13.40 -8.25
C GLY A 555 12.30 -13.02 -6.89
N VAL A 556 12.54 -11.72 -6.70
CA VAL A 556 13.01 -11.13 -5.44
C VAL A 556 11.83 -10.50 -4.72
N GLY A 557 11.72 -10.73 -3.41
CA GLY A 557 10.69 -10.14 -2.56
C GLY A 557 11.27 -9.80 -1.20
N ALA A 558 11.26 -8.53 -0.81
CA ALA A 558 11.91 -8.06 0.42
C ALA A 558 10.99 -8.08 1.66
N HIS A 559 9.72 -8.47 1.48
CA HIS A 559 8.66 -8.56 2.49
C HIS A 559 8.47 -7.26 3.32
N GLY A 560 8.94 -6.12 2.82
CA GLY A 560 8.87 -4.83 3.52
C GLY A 560 9.85 -4.71 4.70
N GLN A 561 10.76 -5.67 4.94
CA GLN A 561 11.87 -5.45 5.85
C GLN A 561 12.77 -4.36 5.27
N ARG A 562 12.90 -3.23 5.96
CA ARG A 562 13.76 -2.10 5.58
C ARG A 562 13.60 -1.64 4.14
N GLN A 563 12.62 -0.77 3.90
CA GLN A 563 12.34 -0.19 2.59
C GLN A 563 13.60 0.42 1.97
N GLY A 564 13.91 -0.01 0.76
CA GLY A 564 15.19 0.25 0.10
C GLY A 564 16.24 -0.81 0.45
N LEU A 565 17.00 -0.63 1.54
CA LEU A 565 18.20 -1.44 1.83
C LEU A 565 17.91 -2.95 1.99
N GLY A 566 16.77 -3.33 2.56
CA GLY A 566 16.41 -4.74 2.73
C GLY A 566 16.26 -5.48 1.41
N TYR A 567 15.81 -4.81 0.34
CA TYR A 567 15.79 -5.40 -1.00
C TYR A 567 17.17 -5.93 -1.41
N HIS A 568 18.24 -5.19 -1.11
CA HIS A 568 19.60 -5.63 -1.40
C HIS A 568 20.06 -6.76 -0.47
N TRP A 569 19.61 -6.79 0.78
CA TRP A 569 19.85 -7.92 1.67
C TRP A 569 19.24 -9.21 1.13
N GLU A 570 18.08 -9.14 0.50
CA GLU A 570 17.48 -10.30 -0.18
C GLU A 570 18.35 -10.75 -1.37
N LEU A 571 18.84 -9.82 -2.21
CA LEU A 571 19.76 -10.14 -3.30
C LEU A 571 21.03 -10.85 -2.78
N TRP A 572 21.64 -10.31 -1.73
CA TRP A 572 22.86 -10.86 -1.14
C TRP A 572 22.60 -12.22 -0.50
N SER A 573 21.40 -12.43 0.04
CA SER A 573 20.97 -13.70 0.60
C SER A 573 20.80 -14.75 -0.50
N LEU A 574 20.16 -14.41 -1.62
CA LEU A 574 20.03 -15.28 -2.78
C LEU A 574 21.40 -15.66 -3.38
N ALA A 575 22.35 -14.74 -3.40
CA ALA A 575 23.71 -14.98 -3.87
C ALA A 575 24.48 -16.04 -3.05
N ARG A 576 23.98 -16.42 -1.86
CA ARG A 576 24.53 -17.57 -1.10
C ARG A 576 24.22 -18.93 -1.72
N GLY A 577 23.34 -18.99 -2.73
CA GLY A 577 22.99 -20.20 -3.46
C GLY A 577 22.88 -20.05 -4.98
N MET A 578 23.13 -18.84 -5.49
CA MET A 578 22.96 -18.44 -6.89
C MET A 578 24.19 -17.67 -7.38
N SER A 579 24.43 -17.66 -8.70
CA SER A 579 25.43 -16.75 -9.26
C SER A 579 24.93 -15.30 -9.22
N ASN A 580 25.83 -14.32 -9.21
CA ASN A 580 25.43 -12.90 -9.25
C ASN A 580 24.52 -12.60 -10.45
N HIS A 581 24.79 -13.22 -11.61
CA HIS A 581 23.96 -13.08 -12.80
C HIS A 581 22.55 -13.66 -12.59
N ASP A 582 22.41 -14.83 -11.97
CA ASP A 582 21.09 -15.40 -11.67
C ASP A 582 20.31 -14.57 -10.65
N VAL A 583 21.00 -13.96 -9.68
CA VAL A 583 20.37 -13.03 -8.72
C VAL A 583 19.85 -11.79 -9.45
N LEU A 584 20.64 -11.18 -10.34
CA LEU A 584 20.20 -10.05 -11.16
C LEU A 584 19.04 -10.44 -12.07
N ARG A 585 19.05 -11.66 -12.63
CA ARG A 585 17.91 -12.18 -13.41
C ARG A 585 16.65 -12.25 -12.56
N ALA A 586 16.73 -12.78 -11.34
CA ALA A 586 15.58 -12.81 -10.42
C ALA A 586 15.08 -11.40 -10.05
N ALA A 587 16.00 -10.46 -9.87
CA ALA A 587 15.71 -9.05 -9.54
C ALA A 587 15.08 -8.24 -10.68
N THR A 588 15.11 -8.76 -11.90
CA THR A 588 14.71 -8.03 -13.13
C THR A 588 13.74 -8.86 -13.97
N VAL A 589 14.18 -9.46 -15.08
CA VAL A 589 13.31 -10.21 -16.02
C VAL A 589 12.59 -11.40 -15.38
N GLY A 590 13.19 -12.05 -14.38
CA GLY A 590 12.55 -13.10 -13.59
C GLY A 590 11.33 -12.57 -12.86
N GLY A 591 11.48 -11.42 -12.19
CA GLY A 591 10.37 -10.73 -11.55
C GLY A 591 9.31 -10.27 -12.56
N ALA A 592 9.73 -9.60 -13.64
CA ALA A 592 8.80 -9.11 -14.67
C ALA A 592 7.98 -10.23 -15.31
N SER A 593 8.57 -11.39 -15.58
CA SER A 593 7.88 -12.54 -16.17
C SER A 593 6.93 -13.25 -15.22
N ILE A 594 7.13 -13.11 -13.91
CA ILE A 594 6.22 -13.66 -12.89
C ILE A 594 4.91 -12.88 -12.87
N ILE A 595 4.98 -11.56 -12.94
CA ILE A 595 3.79 -10.67 -12.90
C ILE A 595 3.27 -10.28 -14.29
N GLY A 596 3.82 -10.86 -15.37
CA GLY A 596 3.34 -10.64 -16.74
C GLY A 596 3.65 -9.25 -17.32
N LEU A 597 4.77 -8.65 -16.91
CA LEU A 597 5.25 -7.35 -17.38
C LEU A 597 6.55 -7.42 -18.19
N ASP A 598 7.02 -8.61 -18.54
CA ASP A 598 8.27 -8.84 -19.28
C ASP A 598 8.25 -8.37 -20.74
N GLN A 599 7.09 -8.00 -21.28
CA GLN A 599 6.99 -7.28 -22.56
C GLN A 599 7.54 -5.86 -22.51
N ASP A 600 7.48 -5.20 -21.35
CA ASP A 600 7.80 -3.77 -21.20
C ASP A 600 8.88 -3.49 -20.14
N LEU A 601 9.17 -4.44 -19.24
CA LEU A 601 10.11 -4.31 -18.13
C LEU A 601 11.13 -5.46 -18.09
N GLY A 602 12.10 -5.35 -17.16
CA GLY A 602 13.00 -6.43 -16.77
C GLY A 602 14.24 -6.64 -17.64
N THR A 603 14.34 -6.03 -18.81
CA THR A 603 15.54 -6.08 -19.67
C THR A 603 15.80 -4.73 -20.34
N ILE A 604 17.03 -4.51 -20.80
CA ILE A 604 17.44 -3.33 -21.56
C ILE A 604 17.34 -3.66 -23.06
N GLU A 605 16.15 -3.46 -23.63
CA GLU A 605 15.87 -3.78 -25.03
C GLU A 605 15.10 -2.62 -25.71
N PRO A 606 15.29 -2.40 -27.03
CA PRO A 606 14.53 -1.40 -27.76
C PRO A 606 13.02 -1.62 -27.63
N GLY A 607 12.29 -0.54 -27.40
CA GLY A 607 10.85 -0.54 -27.22
C GLY A 607 10.40 -0.62 -25.76
N LYS A 608 11.21 -1.19 -24.84
CA LYS A 608 10.85 -1.31 -23.42
C LYS A 608 10.90 0.02 -22.67
N MET A 609 10.30 0.07 -21.48
CA MET A 609 10.34 1.26 -20.62
C MET A 609 11.77 1.55 -20.18
N ALA A 610 12.11 2.84 -20.10
CA ALA A 610 13.37 3.30 -19.57
C ALA A 610 13.34 3.31 -18.03
N ASP A 611 13.35 2.11 -17.46
CA ASP A 611 13.49 1.83 -16.03
C ASP A 611 14.84 1.12 -15.82
N LEU A 612 15.83 1.83 -15.28
CA LEU A 612 17.25 1.42 -15.24
C LEU A 612 17.91 1.82 -13.91
N VAL A 613 18.96 1.09 -13.52
CA VAL A 613 19.83 1.45 -12.38
C VAL A 613 21.26 1.60 -12.89
N VAL A 614 21.91 2.71 -12.52
CA VAL A 614 23.31 2.98 -12.83
C VAL A 614 24.15 2.82 -11.57
N LEU A 615 25.10 1.91 -11.63
CA LEU A 615 25.98 1.51 -10.53
C LEU A 615 27.41 2.02 -10.76
N ASP A 616 28.05 2.50 -9.70
CA ASP A 616 29.46 2.92 -9.71
C ASP A 616 30.43 1.73 -9.70
N ALA A 617 29.94 0.51 -9.43
CA ALA A 617 30.72 -0.73 -9.42
C ALA A 617 29.96 -1.89 -10.10
N ASP A 618 30.67 -2.93 -10.52
CA ASP A 618 30.10 -4.06 -11.27
C ASP A 618 29.44 -5.11 -10.32
N PRO A 619 28.12 -5.32 -10.37
CA PRO A 619 27.44 -6.31 -9.55
C PRO A 619 27.74 -7.76 -9.94
N LEU A 620 28.32 -8.01 -11.12
CA LEU A 620 28.77 -9.36 -11.50
C LEU A 620 30.06 -9.76 -10.78
N GLU A 621 30.91 -8.81 -10.42
CA GLU A 621 32.12 -9.06 -9.62
C GLU A 621 31.79 -9.31 -8.16
N ASP A 622 30.89 -8.51 -7.59
CA ASP A 622 30.35 -8.68 -6.23
C ASP A 622 28.92 -8.16 -6.17
N ILE A 623 27.97 -9.01 -5.77
CA ILE A 623 26.56 -8.62 -5.66
C ILE A 623 26.32 -7.48 -4.66
N HIS A 624 27.24 -7.26 -3.71
CA HIS A 624 27.18 -6.12 -2.79
C HIS A 624 27.29 -4.77 -3.51
N ASN A 625 27.86 -4.74 -4.72
CA ASN A 625 27.87 -3.55 -5.57
C ASN A 625 26.47 -3.13 -6.06
N SER A 626 25.43 -3.94 -5.83
CA SER A 626 24.04 -3.55 -6.13
C SER A 626 23.58 -2.31 -5.35
N THR A 627 24.20 -1.95 -4.22
CA THR A 627 23.90 -0.70 -3.48
C THR A 627 24.76 0.49 -3.91
N ALA A 628 25.76 0.30 -4.78
CA ALA A 628 26.62 1.36 -5.31
C ALA A 628 25.88 2.22 -6.37
N ILE A 629 24.63 2.59 -6.09
CA ILE A 629 23.72 3.22 -7.03
C ILE A 629 24.02 4.71 -7.12
N ARG A 630 24.41 5.13 -8.32
CA ARG A 630 24.65 6.52 -8.67
C ARG A 630 23.40 7.23 -9.17
N TYR A 631 22.71 6.59 -10.11
CA TYR A 631 21.48 7.10 -10.72
C TYR A 631 20.42 6.02 -10.79
N VAL A 632 19.18 6.44 -10.65
CA VAL A 632 18.01 5.62 -10.94
C VAL A 632 17.24 6.30 -12.04
N ILE A 633 16.92 5.57 -13.11
CA ILE A 633 16.11 6.06 -14.20
C ILE A 633 14.76 5.37 -14.08
N LYS A 634 13.68 6.14 -13.94
CA LYS A 634 12.31 5.62 -13.87
C LYS A 634 11.45 6.39 -14.85
N ASN A 635 10.78 5.66 -15.74
CA ASN A 635 9.92 6.21 -16.79
C ASN A 635 10.66 7.26 -17.63
N GLY A 636 11.95 7.06 -17.91
CA GLY A 636 12.81 7.98 -18.68
C GLY A 636 13.33 9.21 -17.92
N VAL A 637 12.96 9.41 -16.66
CA VAL A 637 13.47 10.50 -15.81
C VAL A 637 14.70 10.01 -15.05
N VAL A 638 15.79 10.78 -15.08
CA VAL A 638 17.04 10.45 -14.39
C VAL A 638 17.07 11.10 -13.01
N TYR A 639 17.15 10.29 -11.97
CA TYR A 639 17.24 10.72 -10.58
C TYR A 639 18.66 10.52 -10.03
N ALA A 640 19.18 11.50 -9.29
CA ALA A 640 20.36 11.31 -8.44
C ALA A 640 19.97 10.45 -7.24
N ALA A 641 20.49 9.22 -7.13
CA ALA A 641 20.00 8.23 -6.16
C ALA A 641 20.10 8.69 -4.69
N ASP A 642 21.14 9.46 -4.34
CA ASP A 642 21.34 9.95 -2.97
C ASP A 642 20.36 11.05 -2.55
N THR A 643 19.68 11.69 -3.51
CA THR A 643 18.80 12.83 -3.21
C THR A 643 17.43 12.75 -3.84
N LEU A 644 17.23 11.86 -4.82
CA LEU A 644 16.10 11.81 -5.76
C LEU A 644 15.77 13.17 -6.41
N SER A 645 16.78 14.01 -6.61
CA SER A 645 16.64 15.16 -7.49
C SER A 645 16.56 14.69 -8.94
N GLU A 646 15.64 15.27 -9.71
CA GLU A 646 15.54 15.03 -11.15
C GLU A 646 16.67 15.80 -11.85
N LEU A 647 17.45 15.09 -12.66
CA LEU A 647 18.59 15.64 -13.39
C LEU A 647 18.26 15.87 -14.87
N LEU A 648 17.56 14.90 -15.47
CA LEU A 648 17.17 14.88 -16.88
C LEU A 648 15.76 14.26 -17.03
N PRO A 649 14.99 14.64 -18.06
CA PRO A 649 15.33 15.61 -19.11
C PRO A 649 15.34 17.07 -18.60
N GLU A 650 14.61 17.34 -17.52
CA GLU A 650 14.58 18.63 -16.84
C GLU A 650 15.17 18.50 -15.43
N SER A 651 15.86 19.55 -14.97
CA SER A 651 16.42 19.55 -13.63
C SER A 651 15.40 20.08 -12.63
N ARG A 652 15.08 19.25 -11.63
CA ARG A 652 14.21 19.62 -10.51
C ARG A 652 14.81 19.15 -9.19
N GLN A 653 15.19 20.11 -8.36
CA GLN A 653 15.57 19.82 -6.98
C GLN A 653 14.31 19.45 -6.19
N ARG A 654 14.36 18.33 -5.46
CA ARG A 654 13.28 17.92 -4.56
C ARG A 654 13.74 18.06 -3.13
N ASN A 655 13.06 18.95 -2.40
CA ASN A 655 13.17 19.03 -0.96
C ASN A 655 12.11 18.11 -0.38
N TRP A 656 12.54 16.96 0.10
CA TRP A 656 11.70 16.02 0.83
C TRP A 656 11.49 16.53 2.25
N LEU A 657 10.87 17.71 2.41
CA LEU A 657 10.53 18.29 3.72
C LEU A 657 9.45 17.45 4.39
N GLN A 658 9.85 16.25 4.80
CA GLN A 658 9.08 15.37 5.62
C GLN A 658 9.61 15.64 7.02
N GLY A 659 8.79 16.30 7.85
CA GLY A 659 9.20 17.07 9.03
C GLY A 659 10.06 16.39 10.10
N TRP A 660 10.51 15.15 9.89
CA TRP A 660 11.57 14.47 10.63
C TRP A 660 12.99 14.79 10.15
N GLN A 661 13.17 15.30 8.92
CA GLN A 661 14.50 15.71 8.42
C GLN A 661 15.01 17.01 9.07
N ASP A 662 14.09 17.84 9.58
CA ASP A 662 14.42 19.11 10.25
C ASP A 662 15.11 18.91 11.61
N ASP A 663 14.94 17.73 12.21
CA ASP A 663 15.54 17.34 13.48
C ASP A 663 16.80 16.49 13.31
N LEU A 664 17.40 16.45 12.10
CA LEU A 664 18.75 15.90 11.92
C LEU A 664 19.66 16.61 12.95
N PRO A 665 20.16 15.92 14.00
CA PRO A 665 21.15 16.55 14.87
C PRO A 665 22.28 17.00 13.96
N ALA A 666 22.66 18.27 14.05
CA ALA A 666 23.79 18.81 13.31
C ALA A 666 24.98 17.87 13.56
N ARG A 667 25.33 17.08 12.54
CA ARG A 667 26.48 16.16 12.59
C ARG A 667 27.75 16.94 12.33
#